data_AF-X8DS90-F1
#
_entry.id   AF-X8DS90-F1
#
_cell.length_a   1.000
_cell.length_b   1.000
_cell.length_c   1.000
_cell.angle_alpha   90.00
_cell.angle_beta   90.00
_cell.angle_gamma   90.00
#
_symmetry.space_group_name_H-M   'P 1'
#
loop_
_entity.id
_entity.type
_entity.pdbx_description
1 polymer ?
#
loop_
_entity_poly.entity_id
_entity_poly.type
_entity_poly.pdbx_seq_one_letter_code
_entity_poly.pdbx_strand_id
1 'polypeptide(L)'
;MDALTPQWEVTLAPANLPWLPDHTVLGSVVLPGTAYLDAALSAVRQRSGRAQAGLDSVVFAVPLVVADHDAPITRITVDEPTKRFTVNGRSAHTQLWTAHANGRLVEANLGSKRIDVPARSANDRVFDGEDVYKGLSAVGLSYGPAFQCIQSVRIGSAGCVAQLASPESVSAQRHAVHPALADAALQCIAVLLAARPELDIPPAAHVPASIDRVRLYGEVPEDPIAVVEITSTQPLCANAYLASRDGEVALAMTGVTLRPVGSASTPLSELEQYFYEPRWEPLEEEIEGQPAPTVTAPAPRPANVIVEIAQVPLAVAEGARRAASAGVAVLNADTVEKANLAGTFADALDRDEFLRVLVTVGSGKSAVENVAGLVTVAQSLRMVMEAETERGVVSPDVQVVLVSKNAFLAPGDRDLDLDQAALVGARRVLANEQHPAKWSLVDLPAAASAEEVTAEIGAMNRAEEVAVRQGLRWTQRMRRSLPELVAPWEEPFEPTDPEVAYEVQIPDTRTLKDIKLRACDRIEPGPRQVEVRVETVGLNYKDPLKVLGILTERELGKTYFKLEPGMEGFGVITRVGSQVTEVRVGESIAVAERGLLRRYLTFDLDGGAAWEPIADVHLRRDEFDPLAVGSGVPFFTAGYAFYKLADVRPGETVLIHGAAGGMGMAAVQVAANMGAVVYATAGSEERRRAALDLGATAAFDSRSVGFVDDILQITEGRGVDVIYNSLPGEMIAQNFAVAGEFCRIIEIGKADIYFGGATDLKPFSGNLSFHSIDMDRMLRLRRRYSASCGANAPRCSPRASSPRCHTRGSRSKRSSGRSRRCSAPSTWAGLSWICAIRPRRCCPESPSRSRCVRVTPTSSPVDSAGSVWPPPAHWPGPAQPT
;
A
#
# COMPACT_ATOMS: atom_id res chain seq x y z
N MET A 1 -48.49 12.87 4.11
CA MET A 1 -47.61 13.77 4.89
C MET A 1 -46.33 13.02 5.07
N ASP A 2 -45.32 13.30 4.23
CA ASP A 2 -44.00 12.69 4.34
C ASP A 2 -43.45 12.97 5.73
N ALA A 3 -43.19 11.92 6.50
CA ALA A 3 -42.52 12.05 7.78
C ALA A 3 -41.10 12.55 7.50
N LEU A 4 -40.87 13.86 7.67
CA LEU A 4 -39.59 14.52 7.48
C LEU A 4 -38.51 13.74 8.24
N THR A 5 -37.54 13.19 7.50
CA THR A 5 -36.36 12.55 8.08
C THR A 5 -35.65 13.58 8.97
N PRO A 6 -35.50 13.32 10.28
CA PRO A 6 -34.85 14.24 11.19
C PRO A 6 -33.42 14.54 10.72
N GLN A 7 -33.11 15.83 10.56
CA GLN A 7 -31.82 16.31 10.09
C GLN A 7 -31.32 17.49 10.92
N TRP A 8 -30.01 17.53 11.12
CA TRP A 8 -29.30 18.62 11.77
C TRP A 8 -28.10 19.01 10.93
N GLU A 9 -27.82 20.30 10.86
CA GLU A 9 -26.71 20.85 10.08
C GLU A 9 -25.86 21.80 10.92
N VAL A 10 -24.56 21.78 10.67
CA VAL A 10 -23.61 22.72 11.25
C VAL A 10 -22.56 23.09 10.21
N THR A 11 -22.20 24.37 10.16
CA THR A 11 -21.04 24.84 9.39
C THR A 11 -19.80 24.75 10.27
N LEU A 12 -18.76 24.06 9.80
CA LEU A 12 -17.49 23.84 10.50
C LEU A 12 -16.59 25.08 10.39
N ALA A 13 -17.04 26.20 10.94
CA ALA A 13 -16.28 27.43 11.04
C ALA A 13 -15.73 27.60 12.47
N PRO A 14 -14.55 28.24 12.67
CA PRO A 14 -14.00 28.51 13.99
C PRO A 14 -14.96 29.26 14.93
N ALA A 15 -15.86 30.09 14.39
CA ALA A 15 -16.89 30.77 15.17
C ALA A 15 -17.91 29.82 15.83
N ASN A 16 -18.17 28.66 15.22
CA ASN A 16 -19.11 27.66 15.74
C ASN A 16 -18.36 26.61 16.59
N LEU A 17 -17.18 26.19 16.12
CA LEU A 17 -16.36 25.15 16.72
C LEU A 17 -14.93 25.68 16.93
N PRO A 18 -14.69 26.50 17.98
CA PRO A 18 -13.41 27.18 18.18
C PRO A 18 -12.25 26.22 18.47
N TRP A 19 -12.55 25.00 18.92
CA TRP A 19 -11.57 23.95 19.17
C TRP A 19 -11.14 23.20 17.90
N LEU A 20 -11.85 23.34 16.77
CA LEU A 20 -11.60 22.53 15.56
C LEU A 20 -10.17 22.64 15.00
N PRO A 21 -9.55 23.84 14.92
CA PRO A 21 -8.18 23.96 14.40
C PRO A 21 -7.13 23.18 15.21
N ASP A 22 -7.40 22.89 16.47
CA ASP A 22 -6.48 22.20 17.37
C ASP A 22 -6.44 20.67 17.16
N HIS A 23 -7.30 20.11 16.31
CA HIS A 23 -7.24 18.70 15.95
C HIS A 23 -6.55 18.52 14.58
N THR A 24 -5.21 18.41 14.61
CA THR A 24 -4.36 18.25 13.42
C THR A 24 -3.75 16.85 13.35
N VAL A 25 -3.92 16.19 12.21
CA VAL A 25 -3.40 14.84 11.92
C VAL A 25 -2.58 14.92 10.62
N LEU A 26 -1.32 14.48 10.67
CA LEU A 26 -0.37 14.53 9.55
C LEU A 26 -0.29 15.92 8.88
N GLY A 27 -0.33 16.98 9.69
CA GLY A 27 -0.22 18.37 9.24
C GLY A 27 -1.51 18.97 8.66
N SER A 28 -2.63 18.26 8.67
CA SER A 28 -3.93 18.77 8.21
C SER A 28 -4.96 18.87 9.34
N VAL A 29 -5.81 19.91 9.32
CA VAL A 29 -6.95 20.02 10.25
C VAL A 29 -8.02 19.00 9.85
N VAL A 30 -8.36 18.10 10.77
CA VAL A 30 -9.34 17.03 10.52
C VAL A 30 -10.44 17.11 11.58
N LEU A 31 -11.70 16.98 11.18
CA LEU A 31 -12.80 16.84 12.15
C LEU A 31 -12.65 15.50 12.89
N PRO A 32 -12.48 15.47 14.22
CA PRO A 32 -12.24 14.24 14.96
C PRO A 32 -13.45 13.31 14.90
N GLY A 33 -13.19 11.99 14.95
CA GLY A 33 -14.25 10.99 14.99
C GLY A 33 -15.23 11.19 16.15
N THR A 34 -14.73 11.70 17.28
CA THR A 34 -15.52 12.00 18.48
C THR A 34 -16.51 13.14 18.29
N ALA A 35 -16.30 14.04 17.33
CA ALA A 35 -17.29 15.05 16.96
C ALA A 35 -18.53 14.41 16.31
N TYR A 36 -18.36 13.36 15.50
CA TYR A 36 -19.47 12.59 14.95
C TYR A 36 -20.23 11.84 16.06
N LEU A 37 -19.51 11.31 17.05
CA LEU A 37 -20.11 10.65 18.20
C LEU A 37 -20.97 11.61 19.01
N ASP A 38 -20.43 12.79 19.33
CA ASP A 38 -21.15 13.84 20.07
C ASP A 38 -22.41 14.29 19.33
N ALA A 39 -22.32 14.54 18.02
CA ALA A 39 -23.49 14.92 17.21
C ALA A 39 -24.59 13.84 17.24
N ALA A 40 -24.22 12.57 17.10
CA ALA A 40 -25.17 11.46 17.11
C ALA A 40 -25.74 11.18 18.52
N LEU A 41 -24.94 11.28 19.58
CA LEU A 41 -25.41 11.17 20.97
C LEU A 41 -26.35 12.33 21.33
N SER A 42 -26.04 13.54 20.87
CA SER A 42 -26.89 14.72 21.03
C SER A 42 -28.24 14.53 20.33
N ALA A 43 -28.24 13.95 19.12
CA ALA A 43 -29.47 13.57 18.43
C ALA A 43 -30.29 12.59 19.26
N VAL A 44 -29.69 11.54 19.85
CA VAL A 44 -30.41 10.61 20.76
C VAL A 44 -31.03 11.36 21.93
N ARG A 45 -30.24 12.18 22.66
CA ARG A 45 -30.73 12.93 23.83
C ARG A 45 -31.93 13.81 23.48
N GLN A 46 -31.85 14.55 22.37
CA GLN A 46 -32.92 15.43 21.90
C GLN A 46 -34.19 14.63 21.55
N ARG A 47 -34.04 13.48 20.90
CA ARG A 47 -35.16 12.67 20.40
C ARG A 47 -35.84 11.86 21.50
N SER A 48 -35.06 11.28 22.41
CA SER A 48 -35.59 10.46 23.50
C SER A 48 -35.96 11.27 24.74
N GLY A 49 -35.50 12.52 24.85
CA GLY A 49 -35.66 13.37 26.03
C GLY A 49 -34.91 12.83 27.27
N ARG A 50 -33.89 11.99 27.07
CA ARG A 50 -33.13 11.34 28.15
C ARG A 50 -31.72 11.89 28.20
N ALA A 51 -31.13 11.92 29.40
CA ALA A 51 -29.70 12.22 29.56
C ALA A 51 -28.79 11.10 29.02
N GLN A 52 -29.29 9.86 28.98
CA GLN A 52 -28.55 8.72 28.46
C GLN A 52 -28.69 8.60 26.94
N ALA A 53 -27.60 8.21 26.29
CA ALA A 53 -27.56 8.01 24.85
C ALA A 53 -26.61 6.88 24.46
N GLY A 54 -26.91 6.17 23.38
CA GLY A 54 -26.03 5.12 22.88
C GLY A 54 -25.99 5.06 21.36
N LEU A 55 -24.88 4.53 20.83
CA LEU A 55 -24.66 4.29 19.41
C LEU A 55 -24.11 2.87 19.21
N ASP A 56 -24.56 2.19 18.16
CA ASP A 56 -24.05 0.89 17.76
C ASP A 56 -23.45 0.94 16.35
N SER A 57 -22.41 0.13 16.14
CA SER A 57 -21.78 -0.10 14.83
C SER A 57 -21.37 1.20 14.14
N VAL A 58 -20.70 2.09 14.87
CA VAL A 58 -20.22 3.36 14.31
C VAL A 58 -19.02 3.09 13.41
N VAL A 59 -19.05 3.66 12.21
CA VAL A 59 -18.01 3.51 11.19
C VAL A 59 -17.56 4.89 10.77
N PHE A 60 -16.25 5.12 10.76
CA PHE A 60 -15.63 6.30 10.17
C PHE A 60 -15.18 5.92 8.76
N ALA A 61 -15.93 6.38 7.76
CA ALA A 61 -15.75 5.97 6.36
C ALA A 61 -14.59 6.73 5.70
N VAL A 62 -14.59 8.06 5.81
CA VAL A 62 -13.59 8.94 5.19
C VAL A 62 -13.36 10.14 6.13
N PRO A 63 -12.10 10.53 6.41
CA PRO A 63 -11.82 11.71 7.23
C PRO A 63 -12.35 12.98 6.54
N LEU A 64 -12.91 13.91 7.31
CA LEU A 64 -13.27 15.24 6.84
C LEU A 64 -12.11 16.19 7.12
N VAL A 65 -11.33 16.49 6.09
CA VAL A 65 -10.22 17.46 6.13
C VAL A 65 -10.78 18.86 5.87
N VAL A 66 -10.39 19.83 6.70
CA VAL A 66 -10.78 21.24 6.56
C VAL A 66 -9.58 22.00 5.99
N ALA A 67 -9.70 22.51 4.76
CA ALA A 67 -8.66 23.31 4.12
C ALA A 67 -8.66 24.75 4.67
N ASP A 68 -7.51 25.45 4.58
CA ASP A 68 -7.26 26.79 5.18
C ASP A 68 -8.26 27.89 4.78
N HIS A 69 -9.02 27.69 3.69
CA HIS A 69 -10.04 28.62 3.18
C HIS A 69 -11.39 27.96 2.89
N ASP A 70 -11.68 26.84 3.56
CA ASP A 70 -12.96 26.15 3.48
C ASP A 70 -13.69 26.20 4.83
N ALA A 71 -15.02 26.20 4.77
CA ALA A 71 -15.88 26.07 5.94
C ALA A 71 -16.94 24.99 5.64
N PRO A 72 -16.56 23.70 5.69
CA PRO A 72 -17.43 22.62 5.27
C PRO A 72 -18.74 22.59 6.06
N ILE A 73 -19.82 22.15 5.43
CA ILE A 73 -21.11 21.92 6.07
C ILE A 73 -21.23 20.44 6.37
N THR A 74 -21.56 20.12 7.62
CA THR A 74 -21.84 18.74 8.05
C THR A 74 -23.33 18.60 8.34
N ARG A 75 -23.92 17.51 7.85
CA ARG A 75 -25.32 17.13 8.06
C ARG A 75 -25.40 15.75 8.66
N ILE A 76 -26.12 15.60 9.77
CA ILE A 76 -26.54 14.30 10.29
C ILE A 76 -28.00 14.06 9.93
N THR A 77 -28.28 12.87 9.39
CA THR A 77 -29.61 12.42 9.00
C THR A 77 -29.91 11.10 9.68
N VAL A 78 -31.12 10.95 10.24
CA VAL A 78 -31.55 9.75 10.96
C VAL A 78 -32.73 9.11 10.26
N ASP A 79 -32.57 7.87 9.83
CA ASP A 79 -33.67 7.04 9.35
C ASP A 79 -34.49 6.52 10.53
N GLU A 80 -35.75 6.94 10.63
CA GLU A 80 -36.62 6.64 11.77
C GLU A 80 -36.89 5.14 11.98
N PRO A 81 -37.23 4.34 10.95
CA PRO A 81 -37.53 2.92 11.13
C PRO A 81 -36.31 2.12 11.62
N THR A 82 -35.13 2.37 11.05
CA THR A 82 -33.92 1.61 11.39
C THR A 82 -33.12 2.20 12.53
N LYS A 83 -33.40 3.47 12.86
CA LYS A 83 -32.60 4.33 13.74
C LYS A 83 -31.16 4.48 13.26
N ARG A 84 -30.88 4.26 11.97
CA ARG A 84 -29.56 4.48 11.40
C ARG A 84 -29.31 5.95 11.19
N PHE A 85 -28.11 6.40 11.50
CA PHE A 85 -27.68 7.76 11.19
C PHE A 85 -26.55 7.74 10.16
N THR A 86 -26.52 8.77 9.33
CA THR A 86 -25.39 9.07 8.45
C THR A 86 -24.97 10.51 8.68
N VAL A 87 -23.66 10.73 8.77
CA VAL A 87 -23.04 12.06 8.81
C VAL A 87 -22.41 12.32 7.45
N ASN A 88 -22.99 13.27 6.73
CA ASN A 88 -22.51 13.72 5.43
C ASN A 88 -21.80 15.07 5.57
N GLY A 89 -20.76 15.29 4.79
CA GLY A 89 -20.00 16.53 4.73
C GLY A 89 -19.88 17.02 3.30
N ARG A 90 -19.80 18.34 3.15
CA ARG A 90 -19.67 19.01 1.86
C ARG A 90 -18.79 20.24 2.03
N SER A 91 -17.81 20.42 1.15
CA SER A 91 -17.04 21.68 1.06
C SER A 91 -17.98 22.85 0.75
N ALA A 92 -17.71 24.05 1.29
CA ALA A 92 -18.51 25.23 0.99
C ALA A 92 -18.56 25.54 -0.53
N HIS A 93 -17.54 25.10 -1.27
CA HIS A 93 -17.34 25.38 -2.69
C HIS A 93 -17.95 24.34 -3.65
N THR A 94 -18.47 23.22 -3.15
CA THR A 94 -18.94 22.10 -3.99
C THR A 94 -20.36 21.68 -3.62
N GLN A 95 -21.13 21.10 -4.55
CA GLN A 95 -22.48 20.56 -4.25
C GLN A 95 -22.48 19.07 -3.86
N LEU A 96 -21.31 18.41 -3.84
CA LEU A 96 -21.18 16.97 -3.62
C LEU A 96 -21.12 16.64 -2.13
N TRP A 97 -22.07 15.83 -1.65
CA TRP A 97 -22.07 15.31 -0.29
C TRP A 97 -21.26 14.01 -0.20
N THR A 98 -20.40 13.92 0.80
CA THR A 98 -19.59 12.73 1.12
C THR A 98 -20.04 12.18 2.47
N ALA A 99 -20.31 10.88 2.56
CA ALA A 99 -20.62 10.23 3.83
C ALA A 99 -19.32 9.99 4.61
N HIS A 100 -19.16 10.66 5.76
CA HIS A 100 -17.96 10.55 6.61
C HIS A 100 -18.14 9.54 7.73
N ALA A 101 -19.35 9.41 8.29
CA ALA A 101 -19.62 8.44 9.33
C ALA A 101 -21.04 7.88 9.23
N ASN A 102 -21.25 6.67 9.72
CA ASN A 102 -22.58 6.08 9.89
C ASN A 102 -22.63 5.16 11.11
N GLY A 103 -23.84 4.88 11.57
CA GLY A 103 -24.07 3.95 12.68
C GLY A 103 -25.55 3.82 12.98
N ARG A 104 -25.88 3.31 14.18
CA ARG A 104 -27.25 3.17 14.66
C ARG A 104 -27.42 3.84 16.02
N LEU A 105 -28.49 4.62 16.17
CA LEU A 105 -28.89 5.22 17.43
C LEU A 105 -29.52 4.17 18.35
N VAL A 106 -29.21 4.25 19.64
CA VAL A 106 -29.77 3.40 20.71
C VAL A 106 -30.54 4.29 21.67
N GLU A 107 -31.86 4.34 21.48
CA GLU A 107 -32.82 5.11 22.29
C GLU A 107 -33.36 4.22 23.44
N ALA A 108 -32.47 3.71 24.31
CA ALA A 108 -32.83 2.78 25.40
C ALA A 108 -32.38 3.29 26.78
N ASN A 109 -32.92 2.70 27.86
CA ASN A 109 -32.38 2.92 29.21
C ASN A 109 -31.12 2.06 29.34
N LEU A 110 -29.98 2.69 29.64
CA LEU A 110 -28.69 2.02 29.68
C LEU A 110 -28.31 1.55 31.10
N GLY A 111 -29.04 1.98 32.13
CA GLY A 111 -28.68 1.76 33.53
C GLY A 111 -27.42 2.55 33.92
N SER A 112 -26.65 2.05 34.89
CA SER A 112 -25.32 2.56 35.22
C SER A 112 -24.25 1.51 34.89
N LYS A 113 -23.00 1.96 34.76
CA LYS A 113 -21.86 1.07 34.57
C LYS A 113 -20.72 1.51 35.47
N ARG A 114 -20.14 0.55 36.17
CA ARG A 114 -18.90 0.71 36.93
C ARG A 114 -17.82 -0.19 36.35
N ILE A 115 -16.57 0.28 36.36
CA ILE A 115 -15.38 -0.48 35.99
C ILE A 115 -14.39 -0.50 37.16
N ASP A 116 -13.56 -1.54 37.21
CA ASP A 116 -12.45 -1.59 38.15
C ASP A 116 -11.30 -0.72 37.62
N VAL A 117 -10.97 0.36 38.33
CA VAL A 117 -9.82 1.20 37.99
C VAL A 117 -8.55 0.49 38.45
N PRO A 118 -7.59 0.16 37.56
CA PRO A 118 -6.38 -0.56 37.94
C PRO A 118 -5.61 0.17 39.04
N ALA A 119 -5.35 -0.53 40.15
CA ALA A 119 -4.55 0.02 41.25
C ALA A 119 -3.14 0.39 40.80
N ARG A 120 -2.52 1.36 41.48
CA ARG A 120 -1.14 1.77 41.19
C ARG A 120 -0.16 0.68 41.61
N SER A 121 0.74 0.31 40.70
CA SER A 121 1.87 -0.59 40.95
C SER A 121 3.19 0.17 40.92
N ALA A 122 4.22 -0.38 41.59
CA ALA A 122 5.58 0.18 41.55
C ALA A 122 6.24 0.04 40.17
N ASN A 123 5.76 -0.90 39.34
CA ASN A 123 6.27 -1.13 37.98
C ASN A 123 5.54 -0.30 36.91
N ASP A 124 4.57 0.53 37.30
CA ASP A 124 3.83 1.34 36.33
C ASP A 124 4.74 2.45 35.78
N ARG A 125 4.72 2.64 34.47
CA ARG A 125 5.38 3.76 33.80
C ARG A 125 4.47 4.97 33.89
N VAL A 126 5.02 6.14 34.24
CA VAL A 126 4.26 7.38 34.37
C VAL A 126 4.86 8.41 33.42
N PHE A 127 3.98 9.10 32.69
CA PHE A 127 4.31 10.21 31.79
C PHE A 127 3.46 11.41 32.17
N ASP A 128 4.03 12.60 32.12
CA ASP A 128 3.24 13.83 32.20
C ASP A 128 2.62 14.15 30.82
N GLY A 129 1.71 15.14 30.80
CA GLY A 129 1.06 15.57 29.56
C GLY A 129 2.04 16.08 28.51
N GLU A 130 3.10 16.78 28.91
CA GLU A 130 4.06 17.38 27.98
C GLU A 130 4.83 16.29 27.20
N ASP A 131 5.31 15.27 27.91
CA ASP A 131 5.98 14.12 27.32
C ASP A 131 5.04 13.32 26.40
N VAL A 132 3.78 13.16 26.80
CA VAL A 132 2.75 12.50 25.99
C VAL A 132 2.57 13.23 24.66
N TYR A 133 2.35 14.54 24.67
CA TYR A 133 2.10 15.29 23.44
C TYR A 133 3.33 15.45 22.55
N LYS A 134 4.54 15.51 23.12
CA LYS A 134 5.79 15.41 22.35
C LYS A 134 5.87 14.07 21.60
N GLY A 135 5.56 12.95 22.28
CA GLY A 135 5.55 11.62 21.67
C GLY A 135 4.49 11.45 20.57
N LEU A 136 3.28 11.96 20.79
CA LEU A 136 2.21 11.93 19.78
C LEU A 136 2.57 12.75 18.53
N SER A 137 3.20 13.92 18.71
CA SER A 137 3.64 14.75 17.58
C SER A 137 4.71 14.06 16.72
N ALA A 138 5.62 13.29 17.35
CA ALA A 138 6.66 12.54 16.63
C ALA A 138 6.13 11.47 15.67
N VAL A 139 4.90 10.96 15.89
CA VAL A 139 4.22 10.02 14.98
C VAL A 139 3.18 10.72 14.09
N GLY A 140 3.18 12.05 14.05
CA GLY A 140 2.31 12.86 13.18
C GLY A 140 0.93 13.21 13.76
N LEU A 141 0.72 13.04 15.06
CA LEU A 141 -0.48 13.46 15.78
C LEU A 141 -0.21 14.75 16.56
N SER A 142 -0.34 15.90 15.87
CA SER A 142 0.00 17.21 16.42
C SER A 142 -1.24 17.92 16.95
N TYR A 143 -1.53 17.76 18.24
CA TYR A 143 -2.70 18.38 18.87
C TYR A 143 -2.40 19.79 19.38
N GLY A 144 -3.30 20.73 19.11
CA GLY A 144 -3.32 22.07 19.70
C GLY A 144 -3.96 22.10 21.10
N PRO A 145 -3.96 23.27 21.78
CA PRO A 145 -4.31 23.38 23.20
C PRO A 145 -5.66 22.78 23.59
N ALA A 146 -6.71 22.91 22.76
CA ALA A 146 -8.03 22.36 23.09
C ALA A 146 -8.07 20.83 23.15
N PHE A 147 -7.16 20.13 22.45
CA PHE A 147 -7.04 18.67 22.43
C PHE A 147 -5.95 18.13 23.35
N GLN A 148 -5.26 19.02 24.08
CA GLN A 148 -4.24 18.64 25.05
C GLN A 148 -4.82 18.38 26.46
N CYS A 149 -5.83 17.52 26.56
CA CYS A 149 -6.55 17.28 27.81
C CYS A 149 -5.83 16.32 28.78
N ILE A 150 -4.79 15.60 28.36
CA ILE A 150 -4.09 14.61 29.19
C ILE A 150 -3.11 15.34 30.13
N GLN A 151 -3.33 15.25 31.45
CA GLN A 151 -2.42 15.81 32.46
C GLN A 151 -1.29 14.84 32.83
N SER A 152 -1.64 13.58 32.99
CA SER A 152 -0.69 12.51 33.28
C SER A 152 -1.26 11.16 32.84
N VAL A 153 -0.38 10.25 32.45
CA VAL A 153 -0.72 8.88 32.05
C VAL A 153 0.08 7.90 32.87
N ARG A 154 -0.60 6.87 33.37
CA ARG A 154 0.01 5.73 34.02
C ARG A 154 -0.26 4.46 33.21
N ILE A 155 0.80 3.74 32.89
CA ILE A 155 0.76 2.52 32.06
C ILE A 155 1.23 1.35 32.90
N GLY A 156 0.33 0.39 33.10
CA GLY A 156 0.61 -0.85 33.82
C GLY A 156 0.37 -2.08 32.93
N SER A 157 0.45 -3.27 33.54
CA SER A 157 0.21 -4.54 32.83
C SER A 157 -1.22 -4.71 32.33
N ALA A 158 -2.19 -4.08 33.00
CA ALA A 158 -3.62 -4.17 32.69
C ALA A 158 -4.11 -3.12 31.68
N GLY A 159 -3.27 -2.15 31.29
CA GLY A 159 -3.65 -1.06 30.39
C GLY A 159 -3.17 0.31 30.85
N CYS A 160 -3.89 1.34 30.43
CA CYS A 160 -3.57 2.75 30.64
C CYS A 160 -4.66 3.42 31.51
N VAL A 161 -4.22 4.20 32.50
CA VAL A 161 -5.08 5.10 33.29
C VAL A 161 -4.53 6.51 33.18
N ALA A 162 -5.29 7.43 32.61
CA ALA A 162 -4.89 8.83 32.44
C ALA A 162 -5.78 9.77 33.25
N GLN A 163 -5.17 10.78 33.86
CA GLN A 163 -5.90 11.89 34.46
C GLN A 163 -6.08 12.98 33.40
N LEU A 164 -7.32 13.43 33.22
CA LEU A 164 -7.67 14.42 32.21
C LEU A 164 -8.08 15.74 32.87
N ALA A 165 -7.83 16.84 32.17
CA ALA A 165 -8.41 18.14 32.45
C ALA A 165 -9.53 18.41 31.46
N SER A 166 -10.68 18.89 31.96
CA SER A 166 -11.70 19.44 31.09
C SER A 166 -11.20 20.78 30.51
N PRO A 167 -11.19 20.98 29.18
CA PRO A 167 -10.79 22.27 28.61
C PRO A 167 -11.74 23.40 29.09
N GLU A 168 -11.22 24.62 29.33
CA GLU A 168 -12.03 25.75 29.83
C GLU A 168 -13.24 26.07 28.94
N SER A 169 -13.16 25.73 27.65
CA SER A 169 -14.22 25.85 26.64
C SER A 169 -15.41 24.90 26.82
N VAL A 170 -15.32 23.89 27.70
CA VAL A 170 -16.39 22.92 28.00
C VAL A 170 -17.59 23.59 28.67
N SER A 171 -17.40 24.70 29.40
CA SER A 171 -18.49 25.34 30.16
C SER A 171 -19.48 26.15 29.31
N ALA A 172 -19.13 26.51 28.06
CA ALA A 172 -19.91 27.42 27.24
C ALA A 172 -20.69 26.76 26.07
N GLN A 173 -20.33 25.54 25.66
CA GLN A 173 -20.95 24.85 24.51
C GLN A 173 -21.75 23.61 24.95
N ARG A 174 -22.95 23.42 24.38
CA ARG A 174 -23.87 22.31 24.72
C ARG A 174 -23.50 21.03 23.97
N HIS A 175 -22.48 20.32 24.43
CA HIS A 175 -22.13 18.98 23.96
C HIS A 175 -22.82 17.88 24.80
N ALA A 176 -23.11 16.73 24.19
CA ALA A 176 -23.44 15.52 24.96
C ALA A 176 -22.18 14.95 25.62
N VAL A 177 -21.05 14.99 24.91
CA VAL A 177 -19.71 14.81 25.45
C VAL A 177 -18.74 15.64 24.60
N HIS A 178 -17.91 16.48 25.24
CA HIS A 178 -17.03 17.35 24.48
C HIS A 178 -16.05 16.52 23.61
N PRO A 179 -15.94 16.78 22.28
CA PRO A 179 -15.14 15.96 21.38
C PRO A 179 -13.67 15.80 21.80
N ALA A 180 -13.03 16.88 22.28
CA ALA A 180 -11.65 16.82 22.75
C ALA A 180 -11.45 15.88 23.96
N LEU A 181 -12.43 15.83 24.88
CA LEU A 181 -12.32 15.00 26.08
C LEU A 181 -12.54 13.52 25.75
N ALA A 182 -13.52 13.23 24.88
CA ALA A 182 -13.68 11.88 24.32
C ALA A 182 -12.44 11.46 23.50
N ASP A 183 -11.84 12.38 22.76
CA ASP A 183 -10.65 12.10 21.95
C ASP A 183 -9.42 11.84 22.82
N ALA A 184 -9.27 12.54 23.95
CA ALA A 184 -8.21 12.26 24.92
C ALA A 184 -8.22 10.81 25.44
N ALA A 185 -9.41 10.20 25.60
CA ALA A 185 -9.49 8.77 25.90
C ALA A 185 -9.02 7.87 24.75
N LEU A 186 -9.17 8.32 23.50
CA LEU A 186 -8.63 7.61 22.32
C LEU A 186 -7.13 7.85 22.14
N GLN A 187 -6.63 9.05 22.43
CA GLN A 187 -5.19 9.39 22.45
C GLN A 187 -4.41 8.48 23.40
N CYS A 188 -5.00 8.13 24.56
CA CYS A 188 -4.43 7.15 25.49
C CYS A 188 -4.15 5.77 24.87
N ILE A 189 -4.83 5.39 23.80
CA ILE A 189 -4.54 4.15 23.05
C ILE A 189 -3.17 4.27 22.38
N ALA A 190 -2.88 5.40 21.72
CA ALA A 190 -1.59 5.64 21.06
C ALA A 190 -0.44 5.66 22.09
N VAL A 191 -0.66 6.27 23.25
CA VAL A 191 0.30 6.26 24.36
C VAL A 191 0.57 4.84 24.87
N LEU A 192 -0.49 4.03 25.04
CA LEU A 192 -0.38 2.64 25.46
C LEU A 192 0.40 1.79 24.44
N LEU A 193 0.19 2.02 23.13
CA LEU A 193 0.92 1.34 22.06
C LEU A 193 2.41 1.67 22.08
N ALA A 194 2.76 2.96 22.16
CA ALA A 194 4.15 3.41 22.18
C ALA A 194 4.93 2.86 23.40
N ALA A 195 4.24 2.68 24.53
CA ALA A 195 4.85 2.14 25.74
C ALA A 195 4.94 0.60 25.78
N ARG A 196 4.39 -0.10 24.78
CA ARG A 196 4.29 -1.56 24.71
C ARG A 196 4.88 -2.11 23.41
N PRO A 197 6.19 -1.92 23.15
CA PRO A 197 6.84 -2.39 21.92
C PRO A 197 6.73 -3.90 21.71
N GLU A 198 6.51 -4.68 22.78
CA GLU A 198 6.29 -6.12 22.71
C GLU A 198 5.00 -6.54 21.97
N LEU A 199 4.10 -5.59 21.67
CA LEU A 199 2.89 -5.86 20.89
C LEU A 199 3.14 -5.99 19.39
N ASP A 200 4.35 -5.71 18.91
CA ASP A 200 4.75 -5.80 17.49
C ASP A 200 3.84 -4.97 16.56
N ILE A 201 3.48 -3.77 17.03
CA ILE A 201 2.66 -2.82 16.28
C ILE A 201 3.60 -1.72 15.75
N PRO A 202 3.58 -1.41 14.44
CA PRO A 202 4.45 -0.40 13.86
C PRO A 202 4.27 0.99 14.51
N PRO A 203 5.34 1.78 14.67
CA PRO A 203 5.27 3.13 15.20
C PRO A 203 4.68 4.08 14.14
N ALA A 204 3.35 4.09 14.03
CA ALA A 204 2.60 4.93 13.09
C ALA A 204 1.43 5.63 13.79
N ALA A 205 0.92 6.72 13.20
CA ALA A 205 -0.36 7.30 13.61
C ALA A 205 -1.47 6.26 13.42
N HIS A 206 -2.20 5.94 14.49
CA HIS A 206 -3.34 5.04 14.45
C HIS A 206 -4.61 5.84 14.70
N VAL A 207 -5.54 5.84 13.74
CA VAL A 207 -6.83 6.53 13.90
C VAL A 207 -7.98 5.53 14.10
N PRO A 208 -9.06 5.93 14.79
CA PRO A 208 -10.27 5.11 14.90
C PRO A 208 -10.92 4.88 13.52
N ALA A 209 -11.17 3.63 13.17
CA ALA A 209 -11.88 3.24 11.95
C ALA A 209 -13.34 2.84 12.23
N SER A 210 -13.61 2.22 13.38
CA SER A 210 -14.95 1.90 13.83
C SER A 210 -15.02 1.75 15.35
N ILE A 211 -16.23 1.90 15.90
CA ILE A 211 -16.53 1.62 17.31
C ILE A 211 -17.79 0.77 17.38
N ASP A 212 -17.68 -0.43 17.95
CA ASP A 212 -18.82 -1.36 18.02
C ASP A 212 -19.97 -0.80 18.86
N ARG A 213 -19.67 -0.20 20.02
CA ARG A 213 -20.67 0.43 20.89
C ARG A 213 -20.12 1.66 21.59
N VAL A 214 -20.90 2.73 21.55
CA VAL A 214 -20.71 3.94 22.36
C VAL A 214 -21.88 4.07 23.32
N ARG A 215 -21.62 4.29 24.61
CA ARG A 215 -22.66 4.45 25.63
C ARG A 215 -22.31 5.63 26.55
N LEU A 216 -23.21 6.60 26.61
CA LEU A 216 -23.18 7.73 27.51
C LEU A 216 -24.18 7.46 28.64
N TYR A 217 -23.67 7.09 29.82
CA TYR A 217 -24.46 6.71 30.99
C TYR A 217 -24.88 7.90 31.85
N GLY A 218 -24.13 8.99 31.81
CA GLY A 218 -24.35 10.20 32.60
C GLY A 218 -23.42 11.35 32.18
N GLU A 219 -23.44 12.44 32.95
CA GLU A 219 -22.53 13.57 32.76
C GLU A 219 -21.09 13.18 33.10
N VAL A 220 -20.14 13.78 32.39
CA VAL A 220 -18.71 13.55 32.64
C VAL A 220 -18.31 14.33 33.90
N PRO A 221 -17.61 13.71 34.88
CA PRO A 221 -17.17 14.42 36.08
C PRO A 221 -16.16 15.53 35.77
N GLU A 222 -15.99 16.49 36.68
CA GLU A 222 -15.06 17.63 36.51
C GLU A 222 -13.59 17.18 36.39
N ASP A 223 -13.19 16.16 37.16
CA ASP A 223 -11.87 15.52 37.13
C ASP A 223 -11.96 14.07 36.56
N PRO A 224 -12.22 13.89 35.26
CA PRO A 224 -12.40 12.57 34.68
C PRO A 224 -11.06 11.85 34.55
N ILE A 225 -11.13 10.52 34.64
CA ILE A 225 -10.03 9.64 34.24
C ILE A 225 -10.41 8.92 32.94
N ALA A 226 -9.41 8.69 32.08
CA ALA A 226 -9.52 7.72 31.00
C ALA A 226 -8.95 6.38 31.44
N VAL A 227 -9.70 5.29 31.22
CA VAL A 227 -9.21 3.92 31.40
C VAL A 227 -9.26 3.22 30.04
N VAL A 228 -8.11 2.71 29.59
CA VAL A 228 -7.93 2.12 28.26
C VAL A 228 -7.27 0.77 28.34
N GLU A 229 -7.79 -0.19 27.59
CA GLU A 229 -7.24 -1.54 27.45
C GLU A 229 -7.20 -1.97 25.99
N ILE A 230 -6.13 -2.68 25.60
CA ILE A 230 -6.03 -3.34 24.29
C ILE A 230 -6.65 -4.73 24.42
N THR A 231 -7.64 -5.01 23.57
CA THR A 231 -8.39 -6.27 23.56
C THR A 231 -7.90 -7.23 22.47
N SER A 232 -7.32 -6.71 21.39
CA SER A 232 -6.70 -7.49 20.31
C SER A 232 -5.66 -6.64 19.59
N THR A 233 -4.61 -7.26 19.05
CA THR A 233 -3.61 -6.60 18.20
C THR A 233 -3.83 -6.86 16.71
N GLN A 234 -4.64 -7.87 16.35
CA GLN A 234 -4.92 -8.25 14.96
C GLN A 234 -6.39 -8.71 14.78
N PRO A 235 -7.31 -7.81 14.34
CA PRO A 235 -7.09 -6.37 14.15
C PRO A 235 -6.84 -5.64 15.48
N LEU A 236 -6.18 -4.49 15.43
CA LEU A 236 -5.94 -3.67 16.61
C LEU A 236 -7.26 -3.12 17.16
N CYS A 237 -7.64 -3.59 18.34
CA CYS A 237 -8.89 -3.25 19.02
C CYS A 237 -8.66 -2.86 20.47
N ALA A 238 -9.34 -1.82 20.93
CA ALA A 238 -9.27 -1.33 22.30
C ALA A 238 -10.66 -1.01 22.88
N ASN A 239 -10.75 -0.98 24.21
CA ASN A 239 -11.84 -0.33 24.92
C ASN A 239 -11.30 0.93 25.60
N ALA A 240 -12.08 2.01 25.56
CA ALA A 240 -11.77 3.27 26.20
C ALA A 240 -12.97 3.77 27.01
N TYR A 241 -12.72 4.18 28.24
CA TYR A 241 -13.73 4.64 29.19
C TYR A 241 -13.36 6.01 29.73
N LEU A 242 -14.33 6.93 29.79
CA LEU A 242 -14.27 8.12 30.65
C LEU A 242 -15.06 7.83 31.92
N ALA A 243 -14.40 7.92 33.07
CA ALA A 243 -14.98 7.55 34.37
C ALA A 243 -14.56 8.50 35.49
N SER A 244 -15.23 8.40 36.63
CA SER A 244 -14.74 8.97 37.90
C SER A 244 -13.59 8.14 38.46
N ARG A 245 -12.88 8.69 39.46
CA ARG A 245 -11.81 7.97 40.19
C ARG A 245 -12.30 6.69 40.89
N ASP A 246 -13.59 6.61 41.22
CA ASP A 246 -14.22 5.43 41.84
C ASP A 246 -14.67 4.39 40.81
N GLY A 247 -14.49 4.67 39.52
CA GLY A 247 -14.82 3.76 38.40
C GLY A 247 -16.24 3.90 37.85
N GLU A 248 -17.02 4.89 38.28
CA GLU A 248 -18.33 5.17 37.68
C GLU A 248 -18.15 5.74 36.28
N VAL A 249 -18.67 5.04 35.27
CA VAL A 249 -18.43 5.35 33.86
C VAL A 249 -19.43 6.39 33.36
N ALA A 250 -18.93 7.50 32.81
CA ALA A 250 -19.73 8.47 32.08
C ALA A 250 -19.87 8.07 30.60
N LEU A 251 -18.74 7.78 29.93
CA LEU A 251 -18.70 7.36 28.53
C LEU A 251 -17.94 6.03 28.40
N ALA A 252 -18.53 5.07 27.69
CA ALA A 252 -17.86 3.85 27.26
C ALA A 252 -17.78 3.78 25.73
N MET A 253 -16.58 3.58 25.20
CA MET A 253 -16.29 3.27 23.80
C MET A 253 -15.68 1.87 23.75
N THR A 254 -16.50 0.88 23.39
CA THR A 254 -16.07 -0.53 23.37
C THR A 254 -15.93 -1.04 21.95
N GLY A 255 -14.90 -1.84 21.69
CA GLY A 255 -14.59 -2.35 20.35
C GLY A 255 -14.11 -1.24 19.41
N VAL A 256 -13.27 -0.33 19.90
CA VAL A 256 -12.60 0.69 19.07
C VAL A 256 -11.57 -0.01 18.21
N THR A 257 -11.85 -0.13 16.91
CA THR A 257 -10.89 -0.66 15.93
C THR A 257 -10.04 0.48 15.39
N LEU A 258 -8.72 0.35 15.49
CA LEU A 258 -7.79 1.35 14.95
C LEU A 258 -7.14 0.86 13.65
N ARG A 259 -6.81 1.81 12.78
CA ARG A 259 -6.04 1.57 11.56
C ARG A 259 -4.85 2.52 11.51
N PRO A 260 -3.69 2.07 11.03
CA PRO A 260 -2.58 2.97 10.74
C PRO A 260 -2.99 3.94 9.63
N VAL A 261 -2.56 5.20 9.76
CA VAL A 261 -2.74 6.27 8.78
C VAL A 261 -1.37 6.84 8.43
N GLY A 262 -1.21 7.13 7.14
CA GLY A 262 0.10 7.26 6.53
C GLY A 262 0.54 5.91 5.97
N SER A 263 1.39 5.92 4.94
CA SER A 263 2.15 4.72 4.60
C SER A 263 2.89 4.30 5.88
N ALA A 264 2.75 3.05 6.31
CA ALA A 264 3.77 2.47 7.17
C ALA A 264 5.10 2.86 6.53
N SER A 265 5.99 3.48 7.29
CA SER A 265 7.32 3.84 6.80
C SER A 265 7.86 2.60 6.10
N THR A 266 7.96 2.66 4.77
CA THR A 266 8.54 1.55 4.03
C THR A 266 10.00 1.51 4.45
N PRO A 267 10.64 0.33 4.47
CA PRO A 267 12.07 0.26 4.73
C PRO A 267 12.88 1.23 3.85
N LEU A 268 12.39 1.52 2.63
CA LEU A 268 12.96 2.52 1.72
C LEU A 268 12.79 3.96 2.23
N SER A 269 11.61 4.35 2.71
CA SER A 269 11.39 5.71 3.26
C SER A 269 12.15 5.96 4.57
N GLU A 270 12.38 4.93 5.38
CA GLU A 270 13.27 5.03 6.55
C GLU A 270 14.71 5.17 6.11
N LEU A 271 15.14 4.32 5.18
CA LEU A 271 16.49 4.33 4.64
C LEU A 271 16.84 5.65 3.95
N GLU A 272 15.88 6.33 3.32
CA GLU A 272 16.08 7.62 2.65
C GLU A 272 16.71 8.68 3.57
N GLN A 273 16.37 8.66 4.85
CA GLN A 273 16.90 9.62 5.83
C GLN A 273 18.37 9.39 6.15
N TYR A 274 18.84 8.15 5.97
CA TYR A 274 20.15 7.67 6.37
C TYR A 274 21.07 7.34 5.19
N PHE A 275 20.54 7.24 3.97
CA PHE A 275 21.31 6.87 2.80
C PHE A 275 22.01 8.08 2.17
N TYR A 276 23.34 8.05 2.22
CA TYR A 276 24.20 9.00 1.53
C TYR A 276 25.22 8.25 0.72
N GLU A 277 25.56 8.78 -0.45
CA GLU A 277 26.68 8.28 -1.24
C GLU A 277 27.60 9.44 -1.66
N PRO A 278 28.91 9.18 -1.84
CA PRO A 278 29.82 10.16 -2.39
C PRO A 278 29.53 10.35 -3.89
N ARG A 279 29.27 11.60 -4.29
CA ARG A 279 29.11 12.00 -5.70
C ARG A 279 30.22 12.98 -6.09
N TRP A 280 30.74 12.80 -7.29
CA TRP A 280 31.71 13.71 -7.88
C TRP A 280 31.03 14.96 -8.40
N GLU A 281 31.51 16.11 -7.97
CA GLU A 281 31.05 17.43 -8.42
C GLU A 281 32.25 18.27 -8.86
N PRO A 282 32.11 19.08 -9.92
CA PRO A 282 33.10 20.10 -10.24
C PRO A 282 33.13 21.15 -9.12
N LEU A 283 34.32 21.63 -8.76
CA LEU A 283 34.46 22.73 -7.80
C LEU A 283 34.01 24.04 -8.48
N GLU A 284 33.01 24.72 -7.91
CA GLU A 284 32.19 25.80 -8.53
C GLU A 284 32.95 27.06 -9.03
N GLU A 285 34.28 27.15 -8.91
CA GLU A 285 35.05 28.31 -9.39
C GLU A 285 35.22 28.36 -10.93
N GLU A 286 34.89 27.29 -11.65
CA GLU A 286 35.19 27.16 -13.11
C GLU A 286 33.97 26.86 -14.00
N ILE A 287 32.74 27.16 -13.56
CA ILE A 287 31.60 27.14 -14.50
C ILE A 287 31.66 28.40 -15.37
N GLU A 288 31.96 28.20 -16.66
CA GLU A 288 31.96 29.22 -17.71
C GLU A 288 30.71 30.14 -17.60
N GLY A 289 30.92 31.40 -17.23
CA GLY A 289 29.91 32.47 -17.36
C GLY A 289 29.29 33.05 -16.09
N GLN A 290 29.67 32.65 -14.88
CA GLN A 290 29.34 33.40 -13.65
C GLN A 290 30.59 34.05 -13.05
N PRO A 291 30.57 35.37 -12.72
CA PRO A 291 31.70 36.00 -12.08
C PRO A 291 31.92 35.38 -10.69
N ALA A 292 33.12 34.83 -10.46
CA ALA A 292 33.53 34.30 -9.17
C ALA A 292 33.24 35.34 -8.07
N PRO A 293 32.67 34.94 -6.92
CA PRO A 293 32.54 35.86 -5.80
C PRO A 293 33.92 36.39 -5.47
N THR A 294 34.08 37.71 -5.52
CA THR A 294 35.34 38.41 -5.32
C THR A 294 35.73 38.34 -3.85
N VAL A 295 36.07 37.14 -3.36
CA VAL A 295 36.83 36.98 -2.14
C VAL A 295 38.29 37.04 -2.58
N THR A 296 38.92 38.18 -2.36
CA THR A 296 40.38 38.31 -2.41
C THR A 296 40.99 37.43 -1.31
N ALA A 297 41.05 36.13 -1.56
CA ALA A 297 41.90 35.24 -0.79
C ALA A 297 43.35 35.68 -1.04
N PRO A 298 44.17 35.90 0.00
CA PRO A 298 45.58 36.21 -0.21
C PRO A 298 46.21 35.07 -1.02
N ALA A 299 47.18 35.42 -1.87
CA ALA A 299 47.91 34.44 -2.64
C ALA A 299 48.45 33.34 -1.70
N PRO A 300 48.27 32.06 -2.05
CA PRO A 300 48.69 30.93 -1.23
C PRO A 300 50.18 31.04 -0.91
N ARG A 301 50.54 31.02 0.39
CA ARG A 301 51.94 31.13 0.83
C ARG A 301 52.76 29.96 0.28
N PRO A 302 53.99 30.16 -0.22
CA PRO A 302 54.81 29.04 -0.70
C PRO A 302 55.08 28.05 0.43
N ALA A 303 55.22 26.76 0.08
CA ALA A 303 55.60 25.74 1.05
C ALA A 303 56.99 26.00 1.62
N ASN A 304 57.17 25.81 2.93
CA ASN A 304 58.45 26.00 3.60
C ASN A 304 59.07 24.69 4.09
N VAL A 305 58.39 23.55 3.91
CA VAL A 305 58.96 22.20 4.04
C VAL A 305 58.35 21.26 3.00
N ILE A 306 59.18 20.40 2.38
CA ILE A 306 58.73 19.29 1.52
C ILE A 306 59.15 17.97 2.16
N VAL A 307 58.22 17.02 2.21
CA VAL A 307 58.47 15.65 2.62
C VAL A 307 58.11 14.70 1.49
N GLU A 308 59.07 13.87 1.09
CA GLU A 308 58.90 12.85 0.05
C GLU A 308 58.68 11.49 0.71
N ILE A 309 57.67 10.76 0.25
CA ILE A 309 57.41 9.35 0.58
C ILE A 309 57.66 8.52 -0.67
N ALA A 310 58.42 7.43 -0.59
CA ALA A 310 58.80 6.59 -1.72
C ALA A 310 59.61 7.35 -2.81
N GLN A 311 59.65 6.80 -4.01
CA GLN A 311 60.35 7.40 -5.15
C GLN A 311 59.42 8.35 -5.92
N VAL A 312 59.49 9.63 -5.59
CA VAL A 312 58.65 10.69 -6.19
C VAL A 312 59.05 10.94 -7.66
N PRO A 313 58.10 10.95 -8.60
CA PRO A 313 58.40 11.27 -10.01
C PRO A 313 59.02 12.66 -10.17
N LEU A 314 59.92 12.81 -11.15
CA LEU A 314 60.65 14.07 -11.39
C LEU A 314 59.71 15.28 -11.57
N ALA A 315 58.64 15.14 -12.36
CA ALA A 315 57.68 16.22 -12.59
C ALA A 315 56.98 16.69 -11.29
N VAL A 316 56.64 15.75 -10.40
CA VAL A 316 56.02 16.05 -9.10
C VAL A 316 57.02 16.73 -8.17
N ALA A 317 58.27 16.24 -8.13
CA ALA A 317 59.34 16.84 -7.33
C ALA A 317 59.69 18.26 -7.80
N GLU A 318 59.78 18.49 -9.11
CA GLU A 318 60.01 19.82 -9.70
C GLU A 318 58.84 20.77 -9.42
N GLY A 319 57.60 20.29 -9.61
CA GLY A 319 56.39 21.07 -9.36
C GLY A 319 56.26 21.49 -7.90
N ALA A 320 56.54 20.58 -6.97
CA ALA A 320 56.55 20.85 -5.53
C ALA A 320 57.64 21.87 -5.15
N ARG A 321 58.85 21.78 -5.74
CA ARG A 321 59.93 22.76 -5.51
C ARG A 321 59.58 24.14 -6.04
N ARG A 322 58.90 24.24 -7.19
CA ARG A 322 58.42 25.53 -7.74
C ARG A 322 57.32 26.16 -6.87
N ALA A 323 56.52 25.35 -6.17
CA ALA A 323 55.50 25.81 -5.22
C ALA A 323 56.05 26.13 -3.82
N ALA A 324 57.36 25.99 -3.61
CA ALA A 324 58.03 26.16 -2.33
C ALA A 324 58.93 27.40 -2.27
N SER A 325 59.31 27.82 -1.07
CA SER A 325 60.23 28.94 -0.85
C SER A 325 61.65 28.60 -1.30
N ALA A 326 62.43 29.63 -1.64
CA ALA A 326 63.82 29.45 -2.00
C ALA A 326 64.60 28.84 -0.82
N GLY A 327 65.32 27.74 -1.06
CA GLY A 327 66.06 27.03 -0.02
C GLY A 327 65.22 26.11 0.88
N VAL A 328 64.00 25.75 0.45
CA VAL A 328 63.12 24.82 1.17
C VAL A 328 63.84 23.51 1.57
N ALA A 329 63.62 23.07 2.80
CA ALA A 329 64.10 21.77 3.26
C ALA A 329 63.29 20.65 2.58
N VAL A 330 63.98 19.69 1.96
CA VAL A 330 63.38 18.49 1.36
C VAL A 330 63.89 17.26 2.09
N LEU A 331 62.99 16.54 2.75
CA LEU A 331 63.32 15.36 3.54
C LEU A 331 62.59 14.13 3.01
N ASN A 332 63.17 12.95 3.19
CA ASN A 332 62.54 11.70 2.82
C ASN A 332 62.00 11.01 4.08
N ALA A 333 60.68 10.84 4.17
CA ALA A 333 59.98 10.26 5.33
C ALA A 333 60.43 8.82 5.66
N ASP A 334 61.00 8.12 4.68
CA ASP A 334 61.39 6.71 4.80
C ASP A 334 62.75 6.54 5.47
N THR A 335 63.54 7.62 5.52
CA THR A 335 64.93 7.60 6.00
C THR A 335 65.21 8.62 7.10
N VAL A 336 64.38 9.67 7.22
CA VAL A 336 64.55 10.69 8.25
C VAL A 336 64.02 10.19 9.60
N GLU A 337 64.79 10.41 10.67
CA GLU A 337 64.31 10.18 12.03
C GLU A 337 63.23 11.21 12.40
N LYS A 338 62.19 10.75 13.11
CA LYS A 338 61.04 11.59 13.54
C LYS A 338 61.48 12.86 14.27
N ALA A 339 62.47 12.77 15.14
CA ALA A 339 62.99 13.92 15.88
C ALA A 339 63.61 14.99 14.96
N ASN A 340 64.31 14.57 13.90
CA ASN A 340 64.92 15.48 12.93
C ASN A 340 63.84 16.15 12.04
N LEU A 341 62.80 15.39 11.69
CA LEU A 341 61.67 15.94 10.95
C LEU A 341 60.87 16.95 11.79
N ALA A 342 60.60 16.63 13.07
CA ALA A 342 59.95 17.54 14.02
C ALA A 342 60.79 18.81 14.26
N GLY A 343 62.11 18.69 14.40
CA GLY A 343 63.01 19.85 14.50
C GLY A 343 62.93 20.75 13.27
N THR A 344 62.91 20.17 12.07
CA THR A 344 62.78 20.94 10.83
C THR A 344 61.43 21.67 10.74
N PHE A 345 60.34 21.03 11.18
CA PHE A 345 59.02 21.66 11.26
C PHE A 345 58.98 22.80 12.27
N ALA A 346 59.57 22.63 13.46
CA ALA A 346 59.67 23.68 14.47
C ALA A 346 60.51 24.87 13.97
N ASP A 347 61.66 24.61 13.37
CA ASP A 347 62.54 25.66 12.82
C ASP A 347 61.84 26.46 11.70
N ALA A 348 61.06 25.79 10.85
CA ALA A 348 60.30 26.46 9.79
C ALA A 348 59.14 27.29 10.36
N LEU A 349 58.42 26.77 11.35
CA LEU A 349 57.33 27.48 12.03
C LEU A 349 57.86 28.71 12.79
N ASP A 350 58.93 28.57 13.56
CA ASP A 350 59.55 29.66 14.33
C ASP A 350 60.13 30.75 13.40
N ARG A 351 60.72 30.35 12.26
CA ARG A 351 61.33 31.30 11.30
C ARG A 351 60.29 32.08 10.50
N ASP A 352 59.25 31.42 10.01
CA ASP A 352 58.33 32.02 9.03
C ASP A 352 56.97 32.41 9.65
N GLU A 353 56.74 32.11 10.93
CA GLU A 353 55.46 32.27 11.66
C GLU A 353 54.29 31.41 11.11
N PHE A 354 54.57 30.52 10.16
CA PHE A 354 53.64 29.51 9.64
C PHE A 354 54.39 28.25 9.20
N LEU A 355 53.67 27.14 9.10
CA LEU A 355 54.21 25.88 8.58
C LEU A 355 53.30 25.36 7.46
N ARG A 356 53.82 25.34 6.23
CA ARG A 356 53.17 24.73 5.08
C ARG A 356 54.01 23.58 4.56
N VAL A 357 53.54 22.36 4.82
CA VAL A 357 54.21 21.10 4.47
C VAL A 357 53.60 20.50 3.21
N LEU A 358 54.42 20.23 2.19
CA LEU A 358 54.01 19.41 1.03
C LEU A 358 54.47 17.97 1.25
N VAL A 359 53.53 17.04 1.29
CA VAL A 359 53.83 15.61 1.34
C VAL A 359 53.62 15.06 -0.06
N THR A 360 54.69 14.70 -0.76
CA THR A 360 54.63 14.14 -2.12
C THR A 360 54.87 12.64 -2.09
N VAL A 361 54.07 11.89 -2.83
CA VAL A 361 54.08 10.42 -2.77
C VAL A 361 54.49 9.82 -4.11
N GLY A 362 55.50 8.97 -4.03
CA GLY A 362 56.08 8.24 -5.13
C GLY A 362 55.45 6.88 -5.40
N SER A 363 56.11 6.12 -6.26
CA SER A 363 55.75 4.73 -6.57
C SER A 363 56.72 3.74 -5.92
N GLY A 364 56.35 2.44 -5.92
CA GLY A 364 57.22 1.36 -5.47
C GLY A 364 57.09 0.98 -3.99
N LYS A 365 56.03 1.46 -3.31
CA LYS A 365 55.66 1.10 -1.95
C LYS A 365 54.23 0.60 -1.90
N SER A 366 53.98 -0.37 -1.03
CA SER A 366 52.64 -0.86 -0.74
C SER A 366 51.80 0.17 0.01
N ALA A 367 50.47 0.01 -0.02
CA ALA A 367 49.52 0.80 0.77
C ALA A 367 49.94 1.00 2.24
N VAL A 368 50.39 -0.07 2.91
CA VAL A 368 50.79 -0.02 4.33
C VAL A 368 52.05 0.82 4.53
N GLU A 369 53.03 0.70 3.63
CA GLU A 369 54.28 1.45 3.72
C GLU A 369 54.09 2.94 3.41
N ASN A 370 53.20 3.26 2.47
CA ASN A 370 52.80 4.65 2.19
C ASN A 370 52.13 5.29 3.41
N VAL A 371 51.18 4.59 4.05
CA VAL A 371 50.53 5.06 5.28
C VAL A 371 51.54 5.19 6.42
N ALA A 372 52.49 4.28 6.57
CA ALA A 372 53.54 4.37 7.59
C ALA A 372 54.44 5.62 7.41
N GLY A 373 54.76 5.98 6.17
CA GLY A 373 55.44 7.23 5.84
C GLY A 373 54.60 8.45 6.25
N LEU A 374 53.30 8.45 5.92
CA LEU A 374 52.38 9.54 6.30
C LEU A 374 52.21 9.66 7.83
N VAL A 375 52.17 8.54 8.55
CA VAL A 375 52.13 8.51 10.02
C VAL A 375 53.40 9.10 10.63
N THR A 376 54.56 8.88 10.02
CA THR A 376 55.84 9.48 10.46
C THR A 376 55.79 11.00 10.36
N VAL A 377 55.21 11.53 9.28
CA VAL A 377 54.94 12.97 9.13
C VAL A 377 53.99 13.45 10.21
N ALA A 378 52.83 12.80 10.38
CA ALA A 378 51.82 13.19 11.35
C ALA A 378 52.33 13.19 12.80
N GLN A 379 53.13 12.19 13.18
CA GLN A 379 53.72 12.11 14.52
C GLN A 379 54.74 13.23 14.77
N SER A 380 55.51 13.59 13.74
CA SER A 380 56.47 14.69 13.83
C SER A 380 55.75 16.05 13.94
N LEU A 381 54.67 16.24 13.18
CA LEU A 381 53.77 17.40 13.32
C LEU A 381 53.15 17.49 14.71
N ARG A 382 52.72 16.35 15.29
CA ARG A 382 52.15 16.30 16.63
C ARG A 382 53.11 16.84 17.68
N MET A 383 54.38 16.44 17.63
CA MET A 383 55.41 16.94 18.55
C MET A 383 55.53 18.48 18.52
N VAL A 384 55.48 19.07 17.32
CA VAL A 384 55.53 20.54 17.16
C VAL A 384 54.26 21.20 17.70
N MET A 385 53.08 20.66 17.37
CA MET A 385 51.81 21.22 17.85
C MET A 385 51.65 21.11 19.37
N GLU A 386 52.11 20.03 19.99
CA GLU A 386 52.13 19.86 21.45
C GLU A 386 53.04 20.90 22.11
N ALA A 387 54.24 21.13 21.57
CA ALA A 387 55.15 22.16 22.07
C ALA A 387 54.58 23.58 21.93
N GLU A 388 53.91 23.89 20.82
CA GLU A 388 53.22 25.18 20.63
C GLU A 388 52.04 25.37 21.59
N THR A 389 51.32 24.29 21.88
CA THR A 389 50.23 24.29 22.88
C THR A 389 50.77 24.59 24.28
N GLU A 390 51.91 24.00 24.66
CA GLU A 390 52.62 24.28 25.92
C GLU A 390 53.08 25.75 26.01
N ARG A 391 53.43 26.37 24.88
CA ARG A 391 53.74 27.80 24.75
C ARG A 391 52.50 28.71 24.76
N GLY A 392 51.30 28.14 24.84
CA GLY A 392 50.03 28.88 24.91
C GLY A 392 49.40 29.20 23.55
N VAL A 393 49.93 28.65 22.44
CA VAL A 393 49.38 28.83 21.10
C VAL A 393 48.37 27.72 20.81
N VAL A 394 47.08 28.06 20.82
CA VAL A 394 45.97 27.09 20.71
C VAL A 394 45.74 26.61 19.27
N SER A 395 46.16 27.39 18.27
CA SER A 395 45.96 27.07 16.85
C SER A 395 47.10 27.65 16.01
N PRO A 396 48.28 26.99 15.97
CA PRO A 396 49.38 27.43 15.12
C PRO A 396 48.96 27.41 13.64
N ASP A 397 49.52 28.29 12.82
CA ASP A 397 49.18 28.38 11.39
C ASP A 397 49.89 27.27 10.61
N VAL A 398 49.30 26.08 10.63
CA VAL A 398 49.83 24.87 10.02
C VAL A 398 48.91 24.40 8.90
N GLN A 399 49.49 24.07 7.73
CA GLN A 399 48.79 23.49 6.60
C GLN A 399 49.63 22.33 6.02
N VAL A 400 49.01 21.17 5.85
CA VAL A 400 49.63 20.04 5.17
C VAL A 400 48.88 19.72 3.88
N VAL A 401 49.60 19.64 2.76
CA VAL A 401 49.04 19.25 1.46
C VAL A 401 49.64 17.92 1.06
N LEU A 402 48.81 16.89 0.97
CA LEU A 402 49.19 15.58 0.45
C LEU A 402 48.97 15.54 -1.06
N VAL A 403 50.01 15.22 -1.81
CA VAL A 403 49.97 15.09 -3.26
C VAL A 403 50.05 13.61 -3.62
N SER A 404 48.94 13.09 -4.12
CA SER A 404 48.80 11.71 -4.58
C SER A 404 48.64 11.63 -6.10
N LYS A 405 48.71 10.41 -6.62
CA LYS A 405 48.55 10.06 -8.03
C LYS A 405 47.47 8.99 -8.15
N ASN A 406 46.43 9.27 -8.93
CA ASN A 406 45.30 8.36 -9.20
C ASN A 406 44.81 7.59 -7.95
N ALA A 407 44.81 8.23 -6.79
CA ALA A 407 44.30 7.66 -5.53
C ALA A 407 42.76 7.62 -5.52
N PHE A 408 42.11 8.34 -6.43
CA PHE A 408 40.68 8.27 -6.71
C PHE A 408 40.38 7.70 -8.09
N LEU A 409 39.17 7.16 -8.22
CA LEU A 409 38.51 6.97 -9.51
C LEU A 409 37.56 8.15 -9.76
N ALA A 410 38.11 9.25 -10.28
CA ALA A 410 37.34 10.45 -10.63
C ALA A 410 36.63 10.26 -12.00
N PRO A 411 35.65 11.10 -12.37
CA PRO A 411 34.94 10.96 -13.64
C PRO A 411 35.92 10.95 -14.83
N GLY A 412 35.83 9.90 -15.65
CA GLY A 412 36.71 9.69 -16.80
C GLY A 412 37.92 8.78 -16.55
N ASP A 413 38.23 8.46 -15.29
CA ASP A 413 39.31 7.52 -14.95
C ASP A 413 38.91 6.07 -15.25
N ARG A 414 39.93 5.25 -15.55
CA ARG A 414 39.82 3.79 -15.67
C ARG A 414 40.77 3.04 -14.75
N ASP A 415 41.79 3.72 -14.25
CA ASP A 415 42.88 3.14 -13.48
C ASP A 415 42.96 3.81 -12.11
N LEU A 416 43.09 2.99 -11.06
CA LEU A 416 43.21 3.40 -9.66
C LEU A 416 44.53 2.87 -9.10
N ASP A 417 45.32 3.74 -8.46
CA ASP A 417 46.49 3.32 -7.71
C ASP A 417 46.05 2.89 -6.30
N LEU A 418 45.90 1.56 -6.12
CA LEU A 418 45.45 0.99 -4.85
C LEU A 418 46.41 1.28 -3.69
N ASP A 419 47.71 1.45 -3.96
CA ASP A 419 48.71 1.73 -2.94
C ASP A 419 48.62 3.17 -2.45
N GLN A 420 48.25 4.11 -3.32
CA GLN A 420 48.01 5.50 -2.91
C GLN A 420 46.56 5.75 -2.45
N ALA A 421 45.58 4.96 -2.87
CA ALA A 421 44.19 5.07 -2.42
C ALA A 421 44.04 4.97 -0.89
N ALA A 422 44.89 4.17 -0.24
CA ALA A 422 44.91 4.05 1.22
C ALA A 422 45.24 5.37 1.94
N LEU A 423 45.97 6.28 1.28
CA LEU A 423 46.34 7.58 1.83
C LEU A 423 45.15 8.54 1.92
N VAL A 424 44.13 8.36 1.08
CA VAL A 424 42.88 9.14 1.17
C VAL A 424 42.22 8.90 2.52
N GLY A 425 42.02 7.63 2.88
CA GLY A 425 41.45 7.25 4.18
C GLY A 425 42.32 7.73 5.35
N ALA A 426 43.65 7.53 5.25
CA ALA A 426 44.58 7.98 6.28
C ALA A 426 44.55 9.50 6.46
N ARG A 427 44.52 10.29 5.38
CA ARG A 427 44.38 11.75 5.46
C ARG A 427 43.05 12.18 6.08
N ARG A 428 41.94 11.50 5.76
CA ARG A 428 40.62 11.81 6.37
C ARG A 428 40.63 11.56 7.88
N VAL A 429 41.34 10.53 8.37
CA VAL A 429 41.56 10.30 9.80
C VAL A 429 42.39 11.44 10.41
N LEU A 430 43.52 11.79 9.78
CA LEU A 430 44.39 12.87 10.25
C LEU A 430 43.69 14.24 10.28
N ALA A 431 42.79 14.52 9.34
CA ALA A 431 41.98 15.74 9.35
C ALA A 431 41.06 15.83 10.58
N ASN A 432 40.62 14.68 11.14
CA ASN A 432 39.82 14.62 12.36
C ASN A 432 40.69 14.60 13.63
N GLU A 433 41.83 13.90 13.62
CA GLU A 433 42.72 13.79 14.79
C GLU A 433 43.61 15.02 15.00
N GLN A 434 44.00 15.71 13.92
CA GLN A 434 44.94 16.83 13.91
C GLN A 434 44.31 18.05 13.24
N HIS A 435 43.13 18.46 13.70
CA HIS A 435 42.38 19.60 13.15
C HIS A 435 43.21 20.88 12.94
N PRO A 436 44.13 21.29 13.85
CA PRO A 436 44.97 22.48 13.64
C PRO A 436 45.90 22.42 12.41
N ALA A 437 46.28 21.22 11.94
CA ALA A 437 47.21 21.04 10.82
C ALA A 437 46.58 21.22 9.43
N LYS A 438 45.26 21.42 9.35
CA LYS A 438 44.50 21.68 8.11
C LYS A 438 44.93 20.75 6.95
N TRP A 439 44.98 19.45 7.21
CA TRP A 439 45.33 18.44 6.21
C TRP A 439 44.45 18.60 4.97
N SER A 440 45.05 18.60 3.78
CA SER A 440 44.39 18.70 2.47
C SER A 440 45.01 17.68 1.51
N LEU A 441 44.30 17.34 0.43
CA LEU A 441 44.76 16.35 -0.53
C LEU A 441 44.48 16.82 -1.96
N VAL A 442 45.50 16.73 -2.80
CA VAL A 442 45.42 16.91 -4.26
C VAL A 442 45.81 15.61 -4.94
N ASP A 443 44.88 15.03 -5.68
CA ASP A 443 45.10 13.81 -6.44
C ASP A 443 45.27 14.14 -7.93
N LEU A 444 46.46 13.88 -8.45
CA LEU A 444 46.86 14.25 -9.80
C LEU A 444 46.82 13.04 -10.75
N PRO A 445 46.71 13.27 -12.07
CA PRO A 445 46.79 12.20 -13.04
C PRO A 445 48.21 11.62 -13.09
N ALA A 446 48.32 10.37 -13.54
CA ALA A 446 49.60 9.67 -13.66
C ALA A 446 50.70 10.38 -14.47
N ALA A 447 50.31 11.25 -15.40
CA ALA A 447 51.16 11.97 -16.33
C ALA A 447 51.19 13.49 -16.07
N ALA A 448 50.90 13.94 -14.84
CA ALA A 448 50.88 15.37 -14.49
C ALA A 448 52.22 16.06 -14.78
N SER A 449 52.17 17.26 -15.38
CA SER A 449 53.34 18.10 -15.62
C SER A 449 53.78 18.84 -14.36
N ALA A 450 55.03 19.33 -14.33
CA ALA A 450 55.51 20.14 -13.21
C ALA A 450 54.71 21.44 -13.05
N GLU A 451 54.26 22.04 -14.15
CA GLU A 451 53.41 23.24 -14.16
C GLU A 451 52.03 22.95 -13.54
N GLU A 452 51.40 21.83 -13.90
CA GLU A 452 50.11 21.40 -13.34
C GLU A 452 50.23 21.14 -11.83
N VAL A 453 51.28 20.43 -11.42
CA VAL A 453 51.57 20.18 -9.99
C VAL A 453 51.74 21.50 -9.23
N THR A 454 52.50 22.46 -9.77
CA THR A 454 52.70 23.78 -9.13
C THR A 454 51.40 24.57 -9.03
N ALA A 455 50.60 24.60 -10.10
CA ALA A 455 49.35 25.34 -10.14
C ALA A 455 48.35 24.82 -9.09
N GLU A 456 48.19 23.50 -9.00
CA GLU A 456 47.22 22.86 -8.09
C GLU A 456 47.64 22.96 -6.63
N ILE A 457 48.92 22.78 -6.31
CA ILE A 457 49.44 23.02 -4.96
C ILE A 457 49.24 24.49 -4.57
N GLY A 458 49.45 25.41 -5.52
CA GLY A 458 49.12 26.82 -5.35
C GLY A 458 47.66 27.01 -4.97
N ALA A 459 46.72 26.54 -5.79
CA ALA A 459 45.29 26.76 -5.61
C ALA A 459 44.70 26.25 -4.27
N MET A 460 45.37 25.34 -3.56
CA MET A 460 44.90 24.82 -2.27
C MET A 460 44.93 25.84 -1.14
N ASN A 461 43.76 26.30 -0.70
CA ASN A 461 43.62 27.34 0.33
C ASN A 461 42.90 26.86 1.63
N ARG A 462 42.40 25.61 1.70
CA ARG A 462 41.68 25.01 2.85
C ARG A 462 41.89 23.48 2.97
N ALA A 463 41.31 22.86 4.00
CA ALA A 463 41.27 21.41 4.22
C ALA A 463 40.38 20.70 3.17
N GLU A 464 40.76 20.80 1.90
CA GLU A 464 40.01 20.27 0.76
C GLU A 464 40.50 18.89 0.35
N GLU A 465 39.66 18.17 -0.38
CA GLU A 465 40.00 16.94 -1.08
C GLU A 465 39.65 17.13 -2.55
N VAL A 466 40.66 17.23 -3.40
CA VAL A 466 40.52 17.58 -4.81
C VAL A 466 41.20 16.54 -5.67
N ALA A 467 40.49 16.05 -6.69
CA ALA A 467 41.06 15.26 -7.77
C ALA A 467 41.07 16.09 -9.05
N VAL A 468 42.21 16.15 -9.71
CA VAL A 468 42.39 16.95 -10.93
C VAL A 468 42.41 16.01 -12.11
N ARG A 469 41.48 16.18 -13.06
CA ARG A 469 41.39 15.36 -14.28
C ARG A 469 41.05 16.25 -15.46
N GLN A 470 41.82 16.12 -16.53
CA GLN A 470 41.60 16.87 -17.78
C GLN A 470 41.51 18.39 -17.57
N GLY A 471 42.28 18.93 -16.63
CA GLY A 471 42.28 20.36 -16.28
C GLY A 471 41.08 20.81 -15.45
N LEU A 472 40.21 19.90 -15.00
CA LEU A 472 39.08 20.19 -14.11
C LEU A 472 39.36 19.72 -12.68
N ARG A 473 38.93 20.52 -11.71
CA ARG A 473 38.99 20.20 -10.27
C ARG A 473 37.69 19.55 -9.82
N TRP A 474 37.78 18.31 -9.35
CA TRP A 474 36.68 17.51 -8.86
C TRP A 474 36.77 17.31 -7.35
N THR A 475 35.63 17.26 -6.67
CA THR A 475 35.57 16.88 -5.26
C THR A 475 34.41 15.92 -5.00
N GLN A 476 34.52 15.10 -3.94
CA GLN A 476 33.43 14.23 -3.51
C GLN A 476 32.54 14.95 -2.49
N ARG A 477 31.24 15.05 -2.79
CA ARG A 477 30.24 15.52 -1.83
C ARG A 477 29.28 14.39 -1.47
N MET A 478 28.93 14.28 -0.19
CA MET A 478 27.93 13.32 0.25
C MET A 478 26.54 13.84 -0.12
N ARG A 479 25.79 13.08 -0.92
CA ARG A 479 24.44 13.43 -1.37
C ARG A 479 23.43 12.39 -0.93
N ARG A 480 22.21 12.85 -0.63
CA ARG A 480 21.03 12.00 -0.50
C ARG A 480 20.52 11.71 -1.90
N SER A 481 20.59 10.46 -2.33
CA SER A 481 20.29 10.06 -3.72
C SER A 481 19.38 8.84 -3.80
N LEU A 482 18.93 8.28 -2.66
CA LEU A 482 18.02 7.15 -2.68
C LEU A 482 16.75 7.40 -3.53
N PRO A 483 16.12 8.60 -3.52
CA PRO A 483 15.00 8.88 -4.41
C PRO A 483 15.34 8.72 -5.90
N GLU A 484 16.54 9.13 -6.31
CA GLU A 484 17.01 9.00 -7.70
C GLU A 484 17.26 7.53 -8.07
N LEU A 485 17.75 6.72 -7.12
CA LEU A 485 17.99 5.29 -7.32
C LEU A 485 16.69 4.47 -7.38
N VAL A 486 15.66 4.91 -6.65
CA VAL A 486 14.35 4.23 -6.61
C VAL A 486 13.43 4.71 -7.74
N ALA A 487 13.62 5.92 -8.27
CA ALA A 487 12.77 6.46 -9.34
C ALA A 487 12.60 5.50 -10.54
N PRO A 488 13.63 4.79 -11.04
CA PRO A 488 13.46 3.79 -12.09
C PRO A 488 12.56 2.60 -11.69
N TRP A 489 12.45 2.27 -10.41
CA TRP A 489 11.56 1.22 -9.92
C TRP A 489 10.09 1.67 -9.88
N GLU A 490 9.86 2.98 -9.88
CA GLU A 490 8.52 3.56 -9.92
C GLU A 490 8.00 3.73 -11.35
N GLU A 491 8.87 3.64 -12.37
CA GLU A 491 8.48 3.70 -13.78
C GLU A 491 7.54 2.55 -14.14
N PRO A 492 6.47 2.81 -14.92
CA PRO A 492 5.57 1.76 -15.39
C PRO A 492 6.33 0.74 -16.24
N PHE A 493 6.23 -0.54 -15.88
CA PHE A 493 6.81 -1.60 -16.68
C PHE A 493 5.96 -1.84 -17.94
N GLU A 494 6.56 -1.71 -19.13
CA GLU A 494 5.94 -2.13 -20.38
C GLU A 494 6.51 -3.47 -20.85
N PRO A 495 5.74 -4.58 -20.78
CA PRO A 495 6.19 -5.88 -21.27
C PRO A 495 6.36 -5.85 -22.79
N THR A 496 7.60 -5.79 -23.25
CA THR A 496 7.96 -5.92 -24.67
C THR A 496 8.06 -7.39 -25.11
N ASP A 497 8.37 -8.29 -24.17
CA ASP A 497 8.39 -9.74 -24.36
C ASP A 497 7.18 -10.39 -23.64
N PRO A 498 6.30 -11.13 -24.36
CA PRO A 498 5.14 -11.83 -23.78
C PRO A 498 5.49 -12.88 -22.72
N GLU A 499 6.73 -13.37 -22.69
CA GLU A 499 7.19 -14.40 -21.76
C GLU A 499 7.80 -13.81 -20.48
N VAL A 500 8.01 -12.50 -20.41
CA VAL A 500 8.49 -11.84 -19.19
C VAL A 500 7.44 -11.94 -18.08
N ALA A 501 7.91 -12.22 -16.86
CA ALA A 501 7.07 -12.25 -15.70
C ALA A 501 6.79 -10.83 -15.19
N TYR A 502 5.50 -10.54 -15.00
CA TYR A 502 5.02 -9.28 -14.49
C TYR A 502 3.77 -9.49 -13.63
N GLU A 503 3.47 -8.51 -12.80
CA GLU A 503 2.25 -8.44 -12.00
C GLU A 503 1.60 -7.05 -12.08
N VAL A 504 0.31 -6.99 -11.76
CA VAL A 504 -0.43 -5.74 -11.60
C VAL A 504 -0.20 -5.23 -10.18
N GLN A 505 0.45 -4.09 -10.06
CA GLN A 505 0.62 -3.40 -8.79
C GLN A 505 -0.63 -2.55 -8.49
N ILE A 506 -1.26 -2.83 -7.34
CA ILE A 506 -2.37 -2.03 -6.82
C ILE A 506 -1.79 -0.83 -6.07
N PRO A 507 -2.17 0.41 -6.41
CA PRO A 507 -1.57 1.60 -5.83
C PRO A 507 -2.13 1.89 -4.42
N ASP A 508 -1.28 2.40 -3.54
CA ASP A 508 -1.69 2.86 -2.20
C ASP A 508 -2.65 4.06 -2.25
N THR A 509 -2.61 4.83 -3.35
CA THR A 509 -3.53 5.96 -3.60
C THR A 509 -4.98 5.54 -3.77
N ARG A 510 -5.24 4.23 -3.98
CA ARG A 510 -6.58 3.68 -4.24
C ARG A 510 -7.27 4.28 -5.47
N THR A 511 -6.52 4.79 -6.43
CA THR A 511 -7.09 5.27 -7.71
C THR A 511 -6.83 4.27 -8.83
N LEU A 512 -7.81 4.12 -9.75
CA LEU A 512 -7.68 3.18 -10.87
C LEU A 512 -6.63 3.62 -11.91
N LYS A 513 -6.37 4.93 -12.00
CA LYS A 513 -5.41 5.49 -12.98
C LYS A 513 -3.95 5.22 -12.61
N ASP A 514 -3.67 4.96 -11.33
CA ASP A 514 -2.32 4.73 -10.82
C ASP A 514 -1.95 3.22 -10.81
N ILE A 515 -2.82 2.36 -11.36
CA ILE A 515 -2.52 0.93 -11.55
C ILE A 515 -1.40 0.81 -12.58
N LYS A 516 -0.34 0.09 -12.23
CA LYS A 516 0.81 -0.15 -13.12
C LYS A 516 1.19 -1.61 -13.16
N LEU A 517 1.86 -2.02 -14.24
CA LEU A 517 2.54 -3.30 -14.27
C LEU A 517 3.92 -3.15 -13.64
N ARG A 518 4.40 -4.24 -13.03
CA ARG A 518 5.74 -4.34 -12.47
C ARG A 518 6.36 -5.67 -12.87
N ALA A 519 7.62 -5.64 -13.31
CA ALA A 519 8.38 -6.87 -13.51
C ALA A 519 8.53 -7.63 -12.19
N CYS A 520 8.44 -8.95 -12.22
CA CYS A 520 8.59 -9.78 -11.04
C CYS A 520 9.33 -11.09 -11.35
N ASP A 521 9.91 -11.70 -10.32
CA ASP A 521 10.57 -12.99 -10.48
C ASP A 521 9.55 -14.14 -10.56
N ARG A 522 9.91 -15.17 -11.32
CA ARG A 522 9.15 -16.42 -11.36
C ARG A 522 9.52 -17.28 -10.16
N ILE A 523 8.51 -17.90 -9.55
CA ILE A 523 8.69 -18.73 -8.35
C ILE A 523 8.71 -20.20 -8.76
N GLU A 524 9.81 -20.90 -8.43
CA GLU A 524 9.89 -22.35 -8.64
C GLU A 524 8.83 -23.11 -7.82
N PRO A 525 8.01 -23.98 -8.42
CA PRO A 525 7.00 -24.74 -7.69
C PRO A 525 7.60 -25.70 -6.66
N GLY A 526 7.07 -25.66 -5.43
CA GLY A 526 7.28 -26.71 -4.42
C GLY A 526 6.60 -28.04 -4.80
N PRO A 527 6.75 -29.11 -3.97
CA PRO A 527 6.35 -30.48 -4.35
C PRO A 527 4.89 -30.65 -4.78
N ARG A 528 3.94 -29.95 -4.13
CA ARG A 528 2.49 -29.99 -4.42
C ARG A 528 1.99 -28.75 -5.17
N GLN A 529 2.91 -27.92 -5.68
CA GLN A 529 2.56 -26.69 -6.37
C GLN A 529 2.67 -26.84 -7.88
N VAL A 530 1.97 -25.95 -8.60
CA VAL A 530 2.06 -25.81 -10.05
C VAL A 530 2.28 -24.35 -10.40
N GLU A 531 2.97 -24.10 -11.51
CA GLU A 531 3.05 -22.77 -12.14
C GLU A 531 2.09 -22.74 -13.34
N VAL A 532 1.22 -21.74 -13.37
CA VAL A 532 0.30 -21.45 -14.47
C VAL A 532 0.73 -20.16 -15.13
N ARG A 533 0.97 -20.21 -16.44
CA ARG A 533 1.03 -19.00 -17.26
C ARG A 533 -0.41 -18.53 -17.50
N VAL A 534 -0.77 -17.45 -16.82
CA VAL A 534 -2.10 -16.85 -16.89
C VAL A 534 -2.23 -16.14 -18.24
N GLU A 535 -3.23 -16.54 -19.01
CA GLU A 535 -3.55 -15.94 -20.30
C GLU A 535 -4.67 -14.90 -20.16
N THR A 536 -5.63 -15.17 -19.29
CA THR A 536 -6.80 -14.31 -19.10
C THR A 536 -7.27 -14.31 -17.65
N VAL A 537 -7.82 -13.17 -17.22
CA VAL A 537 -8.41 -12.99 -15.88
C VAL A 537 -9.79 -12.38 -16.05
N GLY A 538 -10.80 -12.98 -15.40
CA GLY A 538 -12.15 -12.45 -15.32
C GLY A 538 -12.23 -11.37 -14.23
N LEU A 539 -12.62 -10.15 -14.63
CA LEU A 539 -12.85 -9.05 -13.69
C LEU A 539 -14.31 -9.00 -13.27
N ASN A 540 -14.53 -9.11 -11.96
CA ASN A 540 -15.84 -9.10 -11.33
C ASN A 540 -16.13 -7.72 -10.73
N TYR A 541 -17.41 -7.42 -10.44
CA TYR A 541 -17.84 -6.13 -9.86
C TYR A 541 -17.10 -5.78 -8.55
N LYS A 542 -16.64 -6.80 -7.83
CA LYS A 542 -15.89 -6.65 -6.58
C LYS A 542 -14.48 -6.10 -6.76
N ASP A 543 -13.85 -6.36 -7.90
CA ASP A 543 -12.43 -6.04 -8.13
C ASP A 543 -12.14 -4.54 -8.15
N PRO A 544 -12.87 -3.67 -8.89
CA PRO A 544 -12.64 -2.23 -8.81
C PRO A 544 -12.95 -1.67 -7.41
N LEU A 545 -13.91 -2.25 -6.68
CA LEU A 545 -14.23 -1.82 -5.32
C LEU A 545 -13.13 -2.15 -4.30
N LYS A 546 -12.34 -3.22 -4.53
CA LYS A 546 -11.14 -3.52 -3.75
C LYS A 546 -10.04 -2.49 -4.01
N VAL A 547 -9.85 -2.10 -5.27
CA VAL A 547 -8.85 -1.09 -5.66
C VAL A 547 -9.21 0.29 -5.10
N LEU A 548 -10.46 0.71 -5.26
CA LEU A 548 -10.99 1.99 -4.78
C LEU A 548 -11.11 2.08 -3.25
N GLY A 549 -10.83 1.00 -2.51
CA GLY A 549 -10.92 0.96 -1.05
C GLY A 549 -12.35 1.01 -0.49
N ILE A 550 -13.38 0.89 -1.33
CA ILE A 550 -14.79 0.81 -0.91
C ILE A 550 -15.04 -0.48 -0.12
N LEU A 551 -14.39 -1.58 -0.53
CA LEU A 551 -14.37 -2.83 0.23
C LEU A 551 -13.04 -2.96 0.97
N THR A 552 -13.12 -3.12 2.29
CA THR A 552 -11.95 -3.16 3.17
C THR A 552 -11.79 -4.53 3.82
N GLU A 553 -10.73 -4.71 4.61
CA GLU A 553 -10.50 -5.94 5.39
C GLU A 553 -11.65 -6.24 6.37
N ARG A 554 -12.46 -5.23 6.73
CA ARG A 554 -13.65 -5.45 7.57
C ARG A 554 -14.69 -6.31 6.86
N GLU A 555 -15.01 -5.96 5.62
CA GLU A 555 -15.99 -6.69 4.81
C GLU A 555 -15.38 -8.02 4.33
N LEU A 556 -14.11 -7.98 3.91
CA LEU A 556 -13.48 -9.03 3.12
C LEU A 556 -12.50 -9.93 3.88
N GLY A 557 -12.09 -9.58 5.10
CA GLY A 557 -11.12 -10.35 5.87
C GLY A 557 -11.59 -11.75 6.27
N LYS A 558 -12.90 -12.03 6.15
CA LYS A 558 -13.52 -13.36 6.32
C LYS A 558 -13.74 -14.11 5.00
N THR A 559 -13.30 -13.56 3.87
CA THR A 559 -13.47 -14.14 2.53
C THR A 559 -12.21 -14.89 2.07
N TYR A 560 -12.30 -15.63 0.96
CA TYR A 560 -11.17 -16.30 0.33
C TYR A 560 -10.26 -15.31 -0.38
N PHE A 561 -10.74 -14.47 -1.30
CA PHE A 561 -9.87 -13.58 -2.08
C PHE A 561 -9.42 -12.32 -1.32
N LYS A 562 -10.04 -12.00 -0.19
CA LYS A 562 -9.73 -10.79 0.61
C LYS A 562 -9.69 -9.53 -0.27
N LEU A 563 -8.63 -8.72 -0.17
CA LEU A 563 -8.42 -7.49 -0.92
C LEU A 563 -7.77 -7.71 -2.29
N GLU A 564 -7.40 -8.95 -2.65
CA GLU A 564 -6.72 -9.25 -3.91
C GLU A 564 -7.73 -9.27 -5.07
N PRO A 565 -7.58 -8.42 -6.11
CA PRO A 565 -8.44 -8.46 -7.27
C PRO A 565 -8.05 -9.58 -8.24
N GLY A 566 -9.00 -9.99 -9.09
CA GLY A 566 -8.84 -11.14 -9.99
C GLY A 566 -9.24 -12.44 -9.30
N MET A 567 -10.52 -12.82 -9.41
CA MET A 567 -11.07 -13.98 -8.70
C MET A 567 -11.07 -15.27 -9.53
N GLU A 568 -10.99 -15.15 -10.85
CA GLU A 568 -11.01 -16.27 -11.78
C GLU A 568 -10.15 -15.97 -13.01
N GLY A 569 -9.60 -17.00 -13.63
CA GLY A 569 -8.78 -16.87 -14.81
C GLY A 569 -8.51 -18.21 -15.47
N PHE A 570 -7.88 -18.12 -16.64
CA PHE A 570 -7.52 -19.27 -17.45
C PHE A 570 -6.06 -19.15 -17.86
N GLY A 571 -5.39 -20.28 -17.91
CA GLY A 571 -3.98 -20.34 -18.27
C GLY A 571 -3.53 -21.72 -18.70
N VAL A 572 -2.22 -21.84 -18.87
CA VAL A 572 -1.56 -23.09 -19.25
C VAL A 572 -0.54 -23.45 -18.19
N ILE A 573 -0.51 -24.72 -17.78
CA ILE A 573 0.49 -25.22 -16.84
C ILE A 573 1.87 -25.17 -17.49
N THR A 574 2.81 -24.44 -16.89
CA THR A 574 4.19 -24.31 -17.39
C THR A 574 5.18 -25.13 -16.58
N ARG A 575 4.92 -25.33 -15.28
CA ARG A 575 5.75 -26.16 -14.40
C ARG A 575 4.90 -26.90 -13.38
N VAL A 576 5.36 -28.06 -12.96
CA VAL A 576 4.70 -28.88 -11.93
C VAL A 576 5.71 -29.33 -10.89
N GLY A 577 5.28 -29.32 -9.63
CA GLY A 577 6.03 -29.86 -8.50
C GLY A 577 6.21 -31.37 -8.59
N SER A 578 7.20 -31.90 -7.88
CA SER A 578 7.60 -33.30 -7.95
C SER A 578 6.55 -34.31 -7.46
N GLN A 579 5.52 -33.88 -6.74
CA GLN A 579 4.41 -34.70 -6.21
C GLN A 579 3.07 -34.39 -6.89
N VAL A 580 3.08 -33.69 -8.02
CA VAL A 580 1.88 -33.41 -8.81
C VAL A 580 1.69 -34.50 -9.86
N THR A 581 0.50 -35.10 -9.90
CA THR A 581 0.12 -36.16 -10.85
C THR A 581 -1.19 -35.87 -11.59
N GLU A 582 -1.95 -34.91 -11.08
CA GLU A 582 -3.32 -34.58 -11.51
C GLU A 582 -3.36 -33.73 -12.78
N VAL A 583 -2.29 -32.98 -13.07
CA VAL A 583 -2.15 -32.10 -14.24
C VAL A 583 -0.76 -32.21 -14.84
N ARG A 584 -0.59 -31.78 -16.10
CA ARG A 584 0.69 -31.85 -16.84
C ARG A 584 1.06 -30.52 -17.47
N VAL A 585 2.35 -30.32 -17.69
CA VAL A 585 2.85 -29.17 -18.47
C VAL A 585 2.21 -29.16 -19.87
N GLY A 586 1.76 -27.98 -20.30
CA GLY A 586 1.03 -27.75 -21.54
C GLY A 586 -0.49 -27.90 -21.43
N GLU A 587 -1.01 -28.37 -20.30
CA GLU A 587 -2.45 -28.51 -20.08
C GLU A 587 -3.11 -27.16 -19.75
N SER A 588 -4.25 -26.89 -20.39
CA SER A 588 -5.07 -25.71 -20.09
C SER A 588 -5.86 -25.91 -18.81
N ILE A 589 -5.94 -24.87 -18.00
CA ILE A 589 -6.56 -24.91 -16.67
C ILE A 589 -7.43 -23.67 -16.44
N ALA A 590 -8.61 -23.88 -15.86
CA ALA A 590 -9.40 -22.83 -15.23
C ALA A 590 -8.99 -22.75 -13.75
N VAL A 591 -8.77 -21.55 -13.24
CA VAL A 591 -8.26 -21.34 -11.88
C VAL A 591 -8.95 -20.15 -11.21
N ALA A 592 -9.27 -20.33 -9.93
CA ALA A 592 -9.80 -19.31 -9.04
C ALA A 592 -8.94 -19.34 -7.77
N GLU A 593 -7.91 -18.49 -7.77
CA GLU A 593 -6.88 -18.40 -6.73
C GLU A 593 -6.48 -16.93 -6.53
N ARG A 594 -5.89 -16.64 -5.37
CA ARG A 594 -5.28 -15.36 -5.02
C ARG A 594 -4.09 -15.04 -5.94
N GLY A 595 -3.81 -13.76 -6.10
CA GLY A 595 -2.69 -13.28 -6.90
C GLY A 595 -2.81 -13.50 -8.40
N LEU A 596 -4.02 -13.73 -8.95
CA LEU A 596 -4.22 -14.02 -10.38
C LEU A 596 -3.80 -12.90 -11.33
N LEU A 597 -3.70 -11.65 -10.86
CA LEU A 597 -3.25 -10.51 -11.67
C LEU A 597 -1.73 -10.49 -11.86
N ARG A 598 -1.17 -11.59 -12.39
CA ARG A 598 0.23 -11.76 -12.78
C ARG A 598 0.37 -12.71 -13.95
N ARG A 599 1.49 -12.66 -14.67
CA ARG A 599 1.74 -13.52 -15.83
C ARG A 599 1.96 -14.99 -15.45
N TYR A 600 2.69 -15.25 -14.37
CA TYR A 600 2.95 -16.60 -13.87
C TYR A 600 2.49 -16.73 -12.43
N LEU A 601 1.46 -17.53 -12.20
CA LEU A 601 0.91 -17.83 -10.89
C LEU A 601 1.40 -19.19 -10.41
N THR A 602 2.14 -19.22 -9.30
CA THR A 602 2.50 -20.45 -8.59
C THR A 602 1.58 -20.65 -7.40
N PHE A 603 0.88 -21.78 -7.32
CA PHE A 603 -0.03 -22.08 -6.20
C PHE A 603 -0.02 -23.56 -5.80
N ASP A 604 -0.45 -23.82 -4.57
CA ASP A 604 -0.58 -25.17 -3.99
C ASP A 604 -1.93 -25.78 -4.36
N LEU A 605 -1.89 -26.97 -4.99
CA LEU A 605 -3.10 -27.71 -5.38
C LEU A 605 -3.99 -28.07 -4.18
N ASP A 606 -3.39 -28.17 -2.98
CA ASP A 606 -4.09 -28.49 -1.73
C ASP A 606 -4.38 -27.22 -0.89
N GLY A 607 -3.89 -26.05 -1.32
CA GLY A 607 -3.86 -24.79 -0.56
C GLY A 607 -5.19 -24.01 -0.52
N GLY A 608 -6.08 -24.21 -1.48
CA GLY A 608 -7.35 -23.48 -1.51
C GLY A 608 -7.92 -23.15 -2.86
N ALA A 609 -7.08 -23.08 -3.88
CA ALA A 609 -7.49 -22.86 -5.25
C ALA A 609 -8.67 -23.76 -5.61
N ALA A 610 -9.68 -23.16 -6.23
CA ALA A 610 -10.59 -23.91 -7.08
C ALA A 610 -9.97 -23.95 -8.48
N TRP A 611 -9.75 -25.15 -9.00
CA TRP A 611 -9.11 -25.34 -10.30
C TRP A 611 -9.60 -26.62 -10.97
N GLU A 612 -9.48 -26.66 -12.30
CA GLU A 612 -9.72 -27.88 -13.09
C GLU A 612 -9.14 -27.79 -14.50
N PRO A 613 -8.69 -28.92 -15.07
CA PRO A 613 -8.29 -29.00 -16.46
C PRO A 613 -9.46 -28.78 -17.41
N ILE A 614 -9.21 -28.09 -18.52
CA ILE A 614 -10.22 -27.80 -19.54
C ILE A 614 -9.72 -28.25 -20.92
N ALA A 615 -10.65 -28.77 -21.73
CA ALA A 615 -10.35 -29.17 -23.09
C ALA A 615 -10.47 -27.97 -24.04
N ASP A 616 -9.38 -27.63 -24.75
CA ASP A 616 -9.32 -26.74 -25.91
C ASP A 616 -10.22 -25.49 -25.87
N VAL A 617 -10.20 -24.75 -24.76
CA VAL A 617 -10.55 -23.32 -24.84
C VAL A 617 -9.43 -22.70 -25.67
N HIS A 618 -9.77 -22.01 -26.76
CA HIS A 618 -8.78 -21.35 -27.59
C HIS A 618 -8.23 -20.14 -26.80
N LEU A 619 -7.31 -20.41 -25.87
CA LEU A 619 -6.73 -19.42 -24.94
C LEU A 619 -5.73 -18.49 -25.61
N ARG A 620 -5.59 -18.55 -26.94
CA ARG A 620 -4.76 -17.62 -27.70
C ARG A 620 -5.47 -16.27 -27.79
N ARG A 621 -4.68 -15.19 -27.71
CA ARG A 621 -5.16 -13.79 -27.63
C ARG A 621 -6.08 -13.39 -28.80
N ASP A 622 -5.98 -14.07 -29.93
CA ASP A 622 -6.74 -13.86 -31.17
C ASP A 622 -7.97 -14.78 -31.31
N GLU A 623 -8.12 -15.79 -30.46
CA GLU A 623 -9.15 -16.82 -30.57
C GLU A 623 -10.04 -16.97 -29.32
N PHE A 624 -9.72 -16.26 -28.22
CA PHE A 624 -10.45 -16.41 -26.96
C PHE A 624 -11.79 -15.66 -26.94
N ASP A 625 -12.79 -16.25 -26.26
CA ASP A 625 -14.08 -15.64 -25.99
C ASP A 625 -14.06 -14.96 -24.61
N PRO A 626 -14.11 -13.62 -24.51
CA PRO A 626 -14.13 -12.90 -23.24
C PRO A 626 -15.29 -13.34 -22.32
N LEU A 627 -16.41 -13.79 -22.88
CA LEU A 627 -17.55 -14.26 -22.09
C LEU A 627 -17.24 -15.58 -21.40
N ALA A 628 -16.46 -16.46 -22.03
CA ALA A 628 -16.05 -17.73 -21.42
C ALA A 628 -15.13 -17.49 -20.20
N VAL A 629 -14.24 -16.50 -20.30
CA VAL A 629 -13.26 -16.16 -19.25
C VAL A 629 -13.95 -15.64 -17.98
N GLY A 630 -14.95 -14.77 -18.13
CA GLY A 630 -15.67 -14.17 -16.99
C GLY A 630 -16.86 -14.97 -16.49
N SER A 631 -16.98 -16.26 -16.85
CA SER A 631 -18.19 -17.06 -16.63
C SER A 631 -18.12 -17.99 -15.41
N GLY A 632 -16.94 -18.33 -14.89
CA GLY A 632 -16.79 -19.34 -13.83
C GLY A 632 -17.57 -18.98 -12.55
N VAL A 633 -17.28 -17.82 -11.97
CA VAL A 633 -17.94 -17.31 -10.75
C VAL A 633 -19.43 -17.07 -10.97
N PRO A 634 -19.89 -16.43 -12.08
CA PRO A 634 -21.31 -16.31 -12.40
C PRO A 634 -22.08 -17.63 -12.47
N PHE A 635 -21.62 -18.60 -13.28
CA PHE A 635 -22.31 -19.88 -13.43
C PHE A 635 -22.28 -20.70 -12.15
N PHE A 636 -21.19 -20.66 -11.41
CA PHE A 636 -21.12 -21.34 -10.12
C PHE A 636 -22.11 -20.74 -9.11
N THR A 637 -22.23 -19.41 -9.07
CA THR A 637 -23.17 -18.73 -8.19
C THR A 637 -24.62 -19.03 -8.56
N ALA A 638 -24.97 -18.94 -9.85
CA ALA A 638 -26.29 -19.27 -10.36
C ALA A 638 -26.66 -20.75 -10.14
N GLY A 639 -25.73 -21.67 -10.41
CA GLY A 639 -25.91 -23.09 -10.17
C GLY A 639 -26.17 -23.41 -8.70
N TYR A 640 -25.36 -22.86 -7.79
CA TYR A 640 -25.58 -23.04 -6.35
C TYR A 640 -26.93 -22.46 -5.91
N ALA A 641 -27.27 -21.26 -6.38
CA ALA A 641 -28.53 -20.60 -6.08
C ALA A 641 -29.74 -21.46 -6.46
N PHE A 642 -29.81 -21.90 -7.72
CA PHE A 642 -31.01 -22.56 -8.24
C PHE A 642 -31.08 -24.05 -7.94
N TYR A 643 -29.97 -24.80 -8.02
CA TYR A 643 -30.00 -26.23 -7.73
C TYR A 643 -30.09 -26.54 -6.23
N LYS A 644 -29.48 -25.71 -5.38
CA LYS A 644 -29.30 -26.05 -3.96
C LYS A 644 -30.15 -25.25 -3.00
N LEU A 645 -30.29 -23.94 -3.20
CA LEU A 645 -31.01 -23.08 -2.26
C LEU A 645 -32.49 -22.98 -2.63
N ALA A 646 -32.78 -22.63 -3.88
CA ALA A 646 -34.15 -22.53 -4.36
C ALA A 646 -34.74 -23.89 -4.78
N ASP A 647 -33.89 -24.87 -5.14
CA ASP A 647 -34.31 -26.18 -5.66
C ASP A 647 -35.35 -26.05 -6.78
N VAL A 648 -35.02 -25.20 -7.76
CA VAL A 648 -35.93 -24.78 -8.83
C VAL A 648 -36.48 -26.00 -9.57
N ARG A 649 -37.79 -26.03 -9.74
CA ARG A 649 -38.49 -27.08 -10.49
C ARG A 649 -38.88 -26.60 -11.88
N PRO A 650 -38.94 -27.49 -12.89
CA PRO A 650 -39.47 -27.14 -14.19
C PRO A 650 -40.89 -26.55 -14.07
N GLY A 651 -41.13 -25.44 -14.75
CA GLY A 651 -42.40 -24.70 -14.72
C GLY A 651 -42.51 -23.60 -13.66
N GLU A 652 -41.62 -23.54 -12.67
CA GLU A 652 -41.62 -22.44 -11.69
C GLU A 652 -41.22 -21.12 -12.35
N THR A 653 -41.80 -20.00 -11.87
CA THR A 653 -41.45 -18.66 -12.34
C THR A 653 -40.25 -18.11 -11.57
N VAL A 654 -39.24 -17.65 -12.30
CA VAL A 654 -37.99 -17.11 -11.73
C VAL A 654 -37.77 -15.68 -12.21
N LEU A 655 -37.76 -14.72 -11.28
CA LEU A 655 -37.38 -13.33 -11.56
C LEU A 655 -35.88 -13.14 -11.39
N ILE A 656 -35.20 -12.60 -12.40
CA ILE A 656 -33.76 -12.37 -12.41
C ILE A 656 -33.48 -10.89 -12.65
N HIS A 657 -32.90 -10.24 -11.64
CA HIS A 657 -32.48 -8.85 -11.77
C HIS A 657 -31.09 -8.70 -12.39
N GLY A 658 -30.90 -7.61 -13.14
CA GLY A 658 -29.63 -7.32 -13.79
C GLY A 658 -29.26 -8.39 -14.83
N ALA A 659 -30.26 -8.90 -15.55
CA ALA A 659 -30.16 -10.09 -16.41
C ALA A 659 -29.13 -9.98 -17.54
N ALA A 660 -28.73 -8.76 -17.90
CA ALA A 660 -27.71 -8.46 -18.90
C ALA A 660 -26.35 -8.08 -18.30
N GLY A 661 -26.08 -8.42 -17.03
CA GLY A 661 -24.73 -8.42 -16.44
C GLY A 661 -24.22 -9.86 -16.28
N GLY A 662 -22.92 -10.06 -16.01
CA GLY A 662 -22.32 -11.40 -15.96
C GLY A 662 -23.08 -12.41 -15.08
N MET A 663 -23.39 -12.02 -13.84
CA MET A 663 -24.17 -12.84 -12.90
C MET A 663 -25.58 -13.14 -13.42
N GLY A 664 -26.27 -12.13 -13.96
CA GLY A 664 -27.63 -12.25 -14.48
C GLY A 664 -27.71 -13.10 -15.74
N MET A 665 -26.76 -12.96 -16.66
CA MET A 665 -26.70 -13.73 -17.91
C MET A 665 -26.50 -15.22 -17.63
N ALA A 666 -25.65 -15.56 -16.66
CA ALA A 666 -25.48 -16.93 -16.21
C ALA A 666 -26.77 -17.45 -15.54
N ALA A 667 -27.40 -16.64 -14.69
CA ALA A 667 -28.64 -17.01 -14.01
C ALA A 667 -29.79 -17.29 -15.00
N VAL A 668 -29.99 -16.46 -16.02
CA VAL A 668 -31.02 -16.67 -17.06
C VAL A 668 -30.82 -18.02 -17.74
N GLN A 669 -29.59 -18.31 -18.17
CA GLN A 669 -29.29 -19.56 -18.87
C GLN A 669 -29.47 -20.79 -17.97
N VAL A 670 -29.03 -20.73 -16.71
CA VAL A 670 -29.20 -21.85 -15.77
C VAL A 670 -30.68 -22.09 -15.48
N ALA A 671 -31.45 -21.05 -15.16
CA ALA A 671 -32.88 -21.19 -14.87
C ALA A 671 -33.67 -21.70 -16.08
N ALA A 672 -33.42 -21.15 -17.27
CA ALA A 672 -34.05 -21.60 -18.52
C ALA A 672 -33.72 -23.07 -18.83
N ASN A 673 -32.47 -23.50 -18.63
CA ASN A 673 -32.06 -24.89 -18.81
C ASN A 673 -32.70 -25.85 -17.78
N MET A 674 -33.09 -25.35 -16.60
CA MET A 674 -33.86 -26.10 -15.62
C MET A 674 -35.37 -26.19 -15.97
N GLY A 675 -35.80 -25.56 -17.07
CA GLY A 675 -37.19 -25.53 -17.52
C GLY A 675 -38.06 -24.54 -16.75
N ALA A 676 -37.47 -23.54 -16.08
CA ALA A 676 -38.20 -22.48 -15.42
C ALA A 676 -38.76 -21.45 -16.42
N VAL A 677 -39.83 -20.75 -16.04
CA VAL A 677 -40.35 -19.58 -16.75
C VAL A 677 -39.60 -18.35 -16.25
N VAL A 678 -38.69 -17.82 -17.06
CA VAL A 678 -37.76 -16.77 -16.62
C VAL A 678 -38.29 -15.38 -16.95
N TYR A 679 -38.45 -14.54 -15.92
CA TYR A 679 -38.69 -13.11 -16.03
C TYR A 679 -37.39 -12.36 -15.74
N ALA A 680 -36.97 -11.48 -16.63
CA ALA A 680 -35.71 -10.76 -16.53
C ALA A 680 -35.95 -9.25 -16.32
N THR A 681 -35.01 -8.56 -15.67
CA THR A 681 -34.97 -7.08 -15.72
C THR A 681 -33.64 -6.58 -16.26
N ALA A 682 -33.69 -5.54 -17.11
CA ALA A 682 -32.52 -4.85 -17.63
C ALA A 682 -32.83 -3.39 -18.02
N GLY A 683 -31.84 -2.50 -17.86
CA GLY A 683 -32.06 -1.04 -17.92
C GLY A 683 -32.08 -0.40 -19.31
N SER A 684 -31.85 -1.15 -20.38
CA SER A 684 -31.99 -0.65 -21.77
C SER A 684 -32.64 -1.70 -22.65
N GLU A 685 -33.22 -1.28 -23.78
CA GLU A 685 -33.93 -2.19 -24.69
C GLU A 685 -33.01 -3.25 -25.29
N GLU A 686 -31.80 -2.86 -25.68
CA GLU A 686 -30.76 -3.78 -26.15
C GLU A 686 -30.43 -4.85 -25.09
N ARG A 687 -30.27 -4.45 -23.83
CA ARG A 687 -29.97 -5.36 -22.73
C ARG A 687 -31.14 -6.28 -22.40
N ARG A 688 -32.39 -5.80 -22.54
CA ARG A 688 -33.58 -6.64 -22.43
C ARG A 688 -33.64 -7.68 -23.56
N ARG A 689 -33.34 -7.27 -24.80
CA ARG A 689 -33.24 -8.19 -25.94
C ARG A 689 -32.21 -9.29 -25.69
N ALA A 690 -31.03 -8.93 -25.20
CA ALA A 690 -29.99 -9.89 -24.84
C ALA A 690 -30.48 -10.92 -23.80
N ALA A 691 -31.24 -10.50 -22.79
CA ALA A 691 -31.81 -11.43 -21.82
C ALA A 691 -32.82 -12.41 -22.44
N LEU A 692 -33.66 -11.93 -23.38
CA LEU A 692 -34.59 -12.79 -24.13
C LEU A 692 -33.85 -13.81 -25.00
N ASP A 693 -32.79 -13.39 -25.70
CA ASP A 693 -31.98 -14.26 -26.55
C ASP A 693 -31.28 -15.38 -25.75
N LEU A 694 -30.98 -15.11 -24.47
CA LEU A 694 -30.40 -16.07 -23.51
C LEU A 694 -31.42 -17.05 -22.91
N GLY A 695 -32.72 -16.86 -23.16
CA GLY A 695 -33.78 -17.76 -22.71
C GLY A 695 -34.78 -17.16 -21.72
N ALA A 696 -34.76 -15.85 -21.47
CA ALA A 696 -35.84 -15.20 -20.73
C ALA A 696 -37.17 -15.26 -21.51
N THR A 697 -38.26 -15.52 -20.82
CA THR A 697 -39.63 -15.52 -21.39
C THR A 697 -40.15 -14.10 -21.57
N ALA A 698 -39.84 -13.20 -20.63
CA ALA A 698 -40.14 -11.78 -20.72
C ALA A 698 -39.03 -10.95 -20.06
N ALA A 699 -38.87 -9.69 -20.48
CA ALA A 699 -37.86 -8.78 -19.96
C ALA A 699 -38.44 -7.38 -19.70
N PHE A 700 -38.21 -6.85 -18.50
CA PHE A 700 -38.76 -5.59 -17.99
C PHE A 700 -37.65 -4.57 -17.69
N ASP A 701 -38.03 -3.30 -17.48
CA ASP A 701 -37.06 -2.25 -17.15
C ASP A 701 -36.56 -2.39 -15.70
N SER A 702 -35.24 -2.56 -15.51
CA SER A 702 -34.63 -2.67 -14.19
C SER A 702 -34.51 -1.34 -13.43
N ARG A 703 -34.85 -0.21 -14.05
CA ARG A 703 -34.84 1.13 -13.42
C ARG A 703 -36.22 1.61 -13.01
N SER A 704 -37.25 0.86 -13.37
CA SER A 704 -38.64 1.11 -13.00
C SER A 704 -39.08 0.07 -11.99
N VAL A 705 -39.96 0.43 -11.06
CA VAL A 705 -40.64 -0.54 -10.19
C VAL A 705 -41.88 -1.15 -10.87
N GLY A 706 -42.26 -0.64 -12.05
CA GLY A 706 -43.43 -1.12 -12.81
C GLY A 706 -43.36 -2.59 -13.24
N PHE A 707 -42.18 -3.23 -13.20
CA PHE A 707 -42.08 -4.67 -13.43
C PHE A 707 -42.95 -5.48 -12.45
N VAL A 708 -43.23 -4.94 -11.25
CA VAL A 708 -44.09 -5.59 -10.27
C VAL A 708 -45.49 -5.75 -10.84
N ASP A 709 -46.10 -4.65 -11.31
CA ASP A 709 -47.45 -4.66 -11.88
C ASP A 709 -47.51 -5.53 -13.15
N ASP A 710 -46.51 -5.41 -14.03
CA ASP A 710 -46.45 -6.19 -15.26
C ASP A 710 -46.38 -7.70 -14.97
N ILE A 711 -45.54 -8.11 -14.01
CA ILE A 711 -45.39 -9.51 -13.63
C ILE A 711 -46.64 -10.01 -12.91
N LEU A 712 -47.22 -9.23 -12.00
CA LEU A 712 -48.47 -9.60 -11.34
C LEU A 712 -49.60 -9.77 -12.36
N GLN A 713 -49.67 -8.91 -13.39
CA GLN A 713 -50.65 -9.05 -14.46
C GLN A 713 -50.46 -10.36 -15.24
N ILE A 714 -49.22 -10.69 -15.62
CA ILE A 714 -48.91 -11.92 -16.39
C ILE A 714 -49.07 -13.19 -15.54
N THR A 715 -48.90 -13.07 -14.23
CA THR A 715 -49.04 -14.18 -13.27
C THR A 715 -50.42 -14.25 -12.61
N GLU A 716 -51.39 -13.46 -13.09
CA GLU A 716 -52.76 -13.39 -12.55
C GLU A 716 -52.80 -13.13 -11.03
N GLY A 717 -51.90 -12.28 -10.55
CA GLY A 717 -51.76 -11.90 -9.14
C GLY A 717 -51.00 -12.91 -8.28
N ARG A 718 -50.57 -14.05 -8.83
CA ARG A 718 -49.83 -15.09 -8.10
C ARG A 718 -48.42 -14.66 -7.70
N GLY A 719 -47.77 -13.81 -8.50
CA GLY A 719 -46.37 -13.44 -8.31
C GLY A 719 -45.40 -14.52 -8.80
N VAL A 720 -44.15 -14.44 -8.30
CA VAL A 720 -43.06 -15.35 -8.71
C VAL A 720 -42.65 -16.34 -7.63
N ASP A 721 -42.17 -17.52 -8.06
CA ASP A 721 -41.78 -18.62 -7.17
C ASP A 721 -40.35 -18.47 -6.62
N VAL A 722 -39.48 -17.80 -7.37
CA VAL A 722 -38.07 -17.58 -7.03
C VAL A 722 -37.62 -16.21 -7.52
N ILE A 723 -36.82 -15.51 -6.71
CA ILE A 723 -36.22 -14.23 -7.09
C ILE A 723 -34.70 -14.33 -6.94
N TYR A 724 -33.96 -13.96 -7.98
CA TYR A 724 -32.51 -13.82 -7.98
C TYR A 724 -32.16 -12.33 -8.03
N ASN A 725 -31.85 -11.75 -6.88
CA ASN A 725 -31.65 -10.32 -6.72
C ASN A 725 -30.17 -9.92 -6.60
N SER A 726 -29.84 -8.82 -7.27
CA SER A 726 -28.55 -8.11 -7.16
C SER A 726 -28.70 -6.60 -6.99
N LEU A 727 -29.94 -6.08 -7.04
CA LEU A 727 -30.20 -4.65 -6.99
C LEU A 727 -30.39 -4.20 -5.53
N PRO A 728 -29.76 -3.09 -5.12
CA PRO A 728 -29.86 -2.60 -3.74
C PRO A 728 -31.12 -1.76 -3.49
N GLY A 729 -31.36 -1.43 -2.23
CA GLY A 729 -32.36 -0.43 -1.82
C GLY A 729 -33.79 -0.80 -2.16
N GLU A 730 -34.54 0.13 -2.77
CA GLU A 730 -35.98 -0.01 -3.05
C GLU A 730 -36.32 -1.29 -3.83
N MET A 731 -35.43 -1.78 -4.69
CA MET A 731 -35.66 -3.01 -5.44
C MET A 731 -35.81 -4.24 -4.52
N ILE A 732 -35.16 -4.25 -3.36
CA ILE A 732 -35.34 -5.30 -2.35
C ILE A 732 -36.77 -5.27 -1.81
N ALA A 733 -37.34 -4.09 -1.57
CA ALA A 733 -38.73 -3.97 -1.12
C ALA A 733 -39.71 -4.48 -2.19
N GLN A 734 -39.46 -4.11 -3.46
CA GLN A 734 -40.29 -4.54 -4.60
C GLN A 734 -40.23 -6.04 -4.87
N ASN A 735 -39.12 -6.71 -4.52
CA ASN A 735 -39.05 -8.18 -4.54
C ASN A 735 -40.12 -8.82 -3.65
N PHE A 736 -40.40 -8.24 -2.49
CA PHE A 736 -41.46 -8.76 -1.61
C PHE A 736 -42.86 -8.49 -2.15
N ALA A 737 -43.06 -7.41 -2.91
CA ALA A 737 -44.35 -7.08 -3.50
C ALA A 737 -44.73 -8.03 -4.66
N VAL A 738 -43.74 -8.51 -5.42
CA VAL A 738 -43.95 -9.44 -6.55
C VAL A 738 -43.80 -10.92 -6.15
N ALA A 739 -43.35 -11.21 -4.93
CA ALA A 739 -43.16 -12.56 -4.44
C ALA A 739 -44.50 -13.29 -4.25
N GLY A 740 -44.62 -14.49 -4.83
CA GLY A 740 -45.75 -15.38 -4.54
C GLY A 740 -45.62 -16.08 -3.18
N GLU A 741 -46.67 -16.78 -2.76
CA GLU A 741 -46.59 -17.65 -1.58
C GLU A 741 -45.45 -18.67 -1.73
N PHE A 742 -44.73 -18.95 -0.64
CA PHE A 742 -43.57 -19.84 -0.59
C PHE A 742 -42.38 -19.40 -1.46
N CYS A 743 -42.36 -18.16 -1.95
CA CYS A 743 -41.28 -17.68 -2.79
C CYS A 743 -39.91 -17.72 -2.07
N ARG A 744 -38.89 -18.14 -2.83
CA ARG A 744 -37.49 -18.25 -2.38
C ARG A 744 -36.68 -17.10 -2.98
N ILE A 745 -36.33 -16.14 -2.13
CA ILE A 745 -35.55 -14.97 -2.52
C ILE A 745 -34.08 -15.27 -2.29
N ILE A 746 -33.28 -15.09 -3.33
CA ILE A 746 -31.83 -15.27 -3.35
C ILE A 746 -31.17 -13.91 -3.51
N GLU A 747 -30.51 -13.45 -2.45
CA GLU A 747 -29.78 -12.19 -2.41
C GLU A 747 -28.29 -12.43 -2.64
N ILE A 748 -27.80 -11.98 -3.80
CA ILE A 748 -26.37 -11.95 -4.12
C ILE A 748 -25.75 -10.56 -3.91
N GLY A 749 -26.57 -9.51 -3.81
CA GLY A 749 -26.15 -8.16 -3.49
C GLY A 749 -25.58 -8.08 -2.07
N LYS A 750 -24.58 -7.20 -1.90
CA LYS A 750 -23.88 -7.03 -0.61
C LYS A 750 -24.01 -5.66 0.00
N ALA A 751 -24.41 -4.64 -0.75
CA ALA A 751 -24.52 -3.27 -0.25
C ALA A 751 -25.44 -3.22 0.98
N ASP A 752 -26.71 -3.61 0.84
CA ASP A 752 -27.64 -3.61 1.96
C ASP A 752 -27.22 -4.57 3.10
N ILE A 753 -26.54 -5.67 2.81
CA ILE A 753 -26.07 -6.59 3.86
C ILE A 753 -24.92 -5.98 4.67
N TYR A 754 -23.95 -5.34 4.02
CA TYR A 754 -22.78 -4.75 4.69
C TYR A 754 -23.11 -3.43 5.38
N PHE A 755 -24.02 -2.64 4.81
CA PHE A 755 -24.47 -1.38 5.39
C PHE A 755 -25.73 -1.54 6.26
N GLY A 756 -26.23 -2.77 6.36
CA GLY A 756 -27.29 -3.23 7.25
C GLY A 756 -28.66 -2.60 6.98
N GLY A 757 -29.07 -2.62 5.71
CA GLY A 757 -30.42 -2.33 5.27
C GLY A 757 -31.46 -3.12 6.07
N ALA A 758 -32.65 -2.52 6.22
CA ALA A 758 -33.75 -3.16 6.92
C ALA A 758 -34.70 -3.85 5.95
N THR A 759 -35.37 -4.86 6.47
CA THR A 759 -36.32 -5.68 5.73
C THR A 759 -37.63 -5.74 6.50
N ASP A 760 -38.73 -5.48 5.81
CA ASP A 760 -40.07 -5.69 6.37
C ASP A 760 -40.30 -7.20 6.57
N LEU A 761 -40.73 -7.58 7.77
CA LEU A 761 -41.04 -8.98 8.08
C LEU A 761 -42.48 -9.36 7.73
N LYS A 762 -43.37 -8.39 7.49
CA LYS A 762 -44.78 -8.65 7.14
C LYS A 762 -44.94 -9.58 5.92
N PRO A 763 -44.17 -9.45 4.82
CA PRO A 763 -44.26 -10.34 3.67
C PRO A 763 -43.99 -11.82 3.99
N PHE A 764 -43.25 -12.13 5.06
CA PHE A 764 -42.94 -13.52 5.44
C PHE A 764 -44.16 -14.29 5.96
N SER A 765 -45.30 -13.62 6.20
CA SER A 765 -46.58 -14.30 6.43
C SER A 765 -47.02 -15.19 5.27
N GLY A 766 -46.52 -14.95 4.04
CA GLY A 766 -46.69 -15.81 2.88
C GLY A 766 -45.72 -17.01 2.82
N ASN A 767 -45.09 -17.40 3.93
CA ASN A 767 -44.09 -18.47 4.03
C ASN A 767 -42.85 -18.28 3.12
N LEU A 768 -42.45 -17.03 2.91
CA LEU A 768 -41.26 -16.69 2.14
C LEU A 768 -39.98 -17.23 2.79
N SER A 769 -38.98 -17.54 1.97
CA SER A 769 -37.61 -17.84 2.41
C SER A 769 -36.63 -16.84 1.82
N PHE A 770 -35.69 -16.34 2.63
CA PHE A 770 -34.65 -15.39 2.19
C PHE A 770 -33.26 -16.00 2.38
N HIS A 771 -32.51 -16.11 1.29
CA HIS A 771 -31.18 -16.69 1.25
C HIS A 771 -30.14 -15.64 0.85
N SER A 772 -29.17 -15.37 1.73
CA SER A 772 -27.97 -14.62 1.34
C SER A 772 -26.88 -15.58 0.84
N ILE A 773 -26.25 -15.26 -0.30
CA ILE A 773 -25.15 -16.04 -0.87
C ILE A 773 -23.87 -15.21 -0.89
N ASP A 774 -22.77 -15.76 -0.37
CA ASP A 774 -21.42 -15.20 -0.51
C ASP A 774 -20.46 -16.31 -0.95
N MET A 775 -20.19 -16.36 -2.25
CA MET A 775 -19.40 -17.45 -2.81
C MET A 775 -17.94 -17.43 -2.36
N ASP A 776 -17.42 -16.24 -2.15
CA ASP A 776 -16.06 -16.00 -1.70
C ASP A 776 -15.86 -16.54 -0.26
N ARG A 777 -16.82 -16.29 0.64
CA ARG A 777 -16.82 -16.93 1.97
C ARG A 777 -16.97 -18.45 1.89
N MET A 778 -17.75 -18.96 0.94
CA MET A 778 -17.96 -20.40 0.78
C MET A 778 -16.68 -21.11 0.34
N LEU A 779 -15.91 -20.53 -0.58
CA LEU A 779 -14.59 -21.02 -0.99
C LEU A 779 -13.61 -21.10 0.19
N ARG A 780 -13.70 -20.18 1.15
CA ARG A 780 -12.89 -20.26 2.37
C ARG A 780 -13.36 -21.35 3.34
N LEU A 781 -14.64 -21.33 3.71
CA LEU A 781 -15.15 -22.06 4.89
C LEU A 781 -15.78 -23.42 4.57
N ARG A 782 -16.21 -23.64 3.32
CA ARG A 782 -17.00 -24.81 2.91
C ARG A 782 -16.44 -25.48 1.66
N ARG A 783 -15.11 -25.56 1.54
CA ARG A 783 -14.36 -26.09 0.38
C ARG A 783 -14.92 -27.42 -0.19
N ARG A 784 -15.19 -28.41 0.68
CA ARG A 784 -15.73 -29.72 0.27
C ARG A 784 -17.15 -29.63 -0.32
N TYR A 785 -17.95 -28.65 0.12
CA TYR A 785 -19.29 -28.42 -0.42
C TYR A 785 -19.22 -27.68 -1.76
N SER A 786 -18.33 -26.69 -1.89
CA SER A 786 -18.09 -25.97 -3.14
C SER A 786 -17.75 -26.92 -4.30
N ALA A 787 -16.87 -27.88 -4.02
CA ALA A 787 -16.49 -28.96 -4.94
C ALA A 787 -17.67 -29.85 -5.39
N SER A 788 -18.60 -30.16 -4.46
CA SER A 788 -19.72 -31.08 -4.71
C SER A 788 -20.89 -30.46 -5.50
N CYS A 789 -21.06 -29.14 -5.44
CA CYS A 789 -22.14 -28.44 -6.14
C CYS A 789 -21.97 -28.50 -7.67
N GLY A 790 -20.73 -28.53 -8.17
CA GLY A 790 -20.46 -28.76 -9.59
C GLY A 790 -20.72 -30.20 -10.04
N ALA A 791 -20.48 -31.19 -9.17
CA ALA A 791 -20.55 -32.62 -9.52
C ALA A 791 -21.97 -33.21 -9.58
N ASN A 792 -22.96 -32.58 -8.92
CA ASN A 792 -24.33 -33.11 -8.79
C ASN A 792 -25.34 -32.56 -9.81
N ALA A 793 -24.92 -31.78 -10.81
CA ALA A 793 -25.79 -31.36 -11.90
C ALA A 793 -26.09 -32.56 -12.83
N PRO A 794 -27.36 -32.98 -13.03
CA PRO A 794 -27.70 -34.18 -13.79
C PRO A 794 -27.26 -34.05 -15.25
N ARG A 795 -26.31 -34.88 -15.72
CA ARG A 795 -25.79 -34.87 -17.11
C ARG A 795 -26.92 -34.78 -18.14
N CYS A 796 -27.11 -33.62 -18.76
CA CYS A 796 -28.01 -33.48 -19.90
C CYS A 796 -27.39 -34.14 -21.13
N SER A 797 -27.93 -35.28 -21.56
CA SER A 797 -27.62 -35.85 -22.87
C SER A 797 -28.17 -34.92 -23.96
N PRO A 798 -27.43 -34.61 -25.04
CA PRO A 798 -28.00 -33.92 -26.18
C PRO A 798 -29.11 -34.79 -26.76
N ARG A 799 -30.37 -34.34 -26.70
CA ARG A 799 -31.46 -34.99 -27.44
C ARG A 799 -31.17 -34.83 -28.94
N ALA A 800 -30.66 -35.90 -29.55
CA ALA A 800 -30.59 -36.01 -31.00
C ALA A 800 -32.00 -36.05 -31.57
N SER A 801 -32.39 -34.99 -32.27
CA SER A 801 -33.56 -34.96 -33.14
C SER A 801 -33.23 -35.61 -34.49
N SER A 802 -33.61 -36.87 -34.68
CA SER A 802 -34.26 -37.35 -35.92
C SER A 802 -34.70 -38.82 -35.78
N PRO A 803 -35.84 -39.21 -36.40
CA PRO A 803 -36.36 -40.57 -36.32
C PRO A 803 -35.84 -41.39 -37.50
N ARG A 804 -35.33 -42.62 -37.28
CA ARG A 804 -35.51 -43.76 -38.20
C ARG A 804 -34.96 -45.11 -37.67
N CYS A 805 -35.84 -46.10 -37.82
CA CYS A 805 -35.62 -47.51 -38.17
C CYS A 805 -34.92 -48.49 -37.20
N HIS A 806 -35.78 -49.35 -36.64
CA HIS A 806 -35.61 -50.77 -36.30
C HIS A 806 -34.24 -51.44 -36.53
N THR A 807 -33.76 -52.17 -35.52
CA THR A 807 -33.75 -53.66 -35.51
C THR A 807 -33.39 -54.22 -34.12
N ARG A 808 -33.87 -55.44 -33.88
CA ARG A 808 -33.89 -56.20 -32.60
C ARG A 808 -32.55 -56.88 -32.26
N GLY A 809 -32.36 -57.15 -30.96
CA GLY A 809 -31.52 -58.23 -30.41
C GLY A 809 -30.54 -57.73 -29.35
N SER A 810 -30.25 -58.34 -28.19
CA SER A 810 -30.77 -59.48 -27.42
C SER A 810 -29.93 -59.57 -26.13
N ARG A 811 -30.60 -59.65 -24.98
CA ARG A 811 -30.27 -60.31 -23.69
C ARG A 811 -28.81 -60.52 -23.19
N SER A 812 -28.63 -60.05 -21.93
CA SER A 812 -27.96 -60.70 -20.76
C SER A 812 -26.42 -60.80 -20.78
N LYS A 813 -25.66 -60.62 -19.68
CA LYS A 813 -25.77 -61.14 -18.31
C LYS A 813 -25.00 -60.25 -17.31
N ARG A 814 -25.45 -60.31 -16.06
CA ARG A 814 -24.74 -59.90 -14.83
C ARG A 814 -23.49 -60.75 -14.60
N SER A 815 -22.42 -60.15 -14.10
CA SER A 815 -21.54 -60.79 -13.11
C SER A 815 -20.89 -59.75 -12.20
N SER A 816 -21.13 -59.94 -10.92
CA SER A 816 -20.54 -59.28 -9.75
C SER A 816 -19.02 -59.51 -9.65
N GLY A 817 -18.27 -58.47 -9.25
CA GLY A 817 -16.86 -58.57 -8.87
C GLY A 817 -16.44 -57.37 -8.01
N ARG A 818 -15.87 -57.67 -6.85
CA ARG A 818 -15.60 -56.79 -5.69
C ARG A 818 -14.68 -55.60 -5.95
N SER A 819 -15.06 -54.50 -5.29
CA SER A 819 -14.24 -53.48 -4.61
C SER A 819 -12.72 -53.44 -4.85
N ARG A 820 -12.27 -52.33 -5.43
CA ARG A 820 -11.10 -51.60 -4.93
C ARG A 820 -11.47 -50.12 -4.79
N ARG A 821 -11.50 -49.65 -3.54
CA ARG A 821 -11.38 -48.23 -3.21
C ARG A 821 -9.93 -47.83 -3.46
N CYS A 822 -9.72 -46.77 -4.24
CA CYS A 822 -8.65 -45.77 -4.11
C CYS A 822 -8.65 -44.89 -5.37
N SER A 823 -9.32 -43.75 -5.29
CA SER A 823 -9.01 -42.56 -6.07
C SER A 823 -9.64 -41.38 -5.32
N ALA A 824 -8.82 -40.42 -4.89
CA ALA A 824 -9.32 -39.16 -4.37
C ALA A 824 -10.23 -38.51 -5.42
N PRO A 825 -11.41 -37.97 -5.06
CA PRO A 825 -12.25 -37.28 -6.03
C PRO A 825 -11.55 -35.96 -6.38
N SER A 826 -11.18 -35.78 -7.64
CA SER A 826 -10.85 -34.48 -8.22
C SER A 826 -11.96 -33.48 -7.88
N THR A 827 -11.59 -32.31 -7.37
CA THR A 827 -12.45 -31.40 -6.61
C THR A 827 -13.42 -30.56 -7.46
N TRP A 828 -13.41 -30.63 -8.78
CA TRP A 828 -14.42 -30.02 -9.64
C TRP A 828 -14.64 -30.90 -10.88
N ALA A 829 -15.68 -31.74 -10.87
CA ALA A 829 -16.15 -32.42 -12.10
C ALA A 829 -17.23 -31.59 -12.83
N GLY A 830 -17.41 -30.33 -12.41
CA GLY A 830 -18.60 -29.52 -12.68
C GLY A 830 -18.52 -28.56 -13.85
N LEU A 831 -17.34 -28.13 -14.33
CA LEU A 831 -17.31 -27.28 -15.51
C LEU A 831 -17.25 -28.06 -16.83
N SER A 832 -17.27 -29.40 -16.84
CA SER A 832 -17.54 -30.14 -18.09
C SER A 832 -18.88 -29.73 -18.74
N TRP A 833 -19.79 -29.16 -17.93
CA TRP A 833 -21.02 -28.50 -18.38
C TRP A 833 -20.77 -27.17 -19.12
N ILE A 834 -19.79 -26.36 -18.74
CA ILE A 834 -19.46 -25.08 -19.38
C ILE A 834 -18.96 -25.31 -20.81
N CYS A 835 -18.24 -26.41 -21.06
CA CYS A 835 -17.86 -26.81 -22.42
C CYS A 835 -19.02 -27.43 -23.23
N ALA A 836 -20.08 -27.94 -22.58
CA ALA A 836 -21.24 -28.54 -23.24
C ALA A 836 -22.31 -27.52 -23.66
N ILE A 837 -22.33 -26.34 -23.04
CA ILE A 837 -23.16 -25.20 -23.46
C ILE A 837 -22.39 -24.45 -24.55
N ARG A 838 -22.62 -24.79 -25.82
CA ARG A 838 -22.23 -23.86 -26.90
C ARG A 838 -23.06 -22.59 -26.73
N PRO A 839 -22.45 -21.40 -26.57
CA PRO A 839 -23.20 -20.15 -26.65
C PRO A 839 -23.96 -20.15 -27.98
N ARG A 840 -25.27 -19.89 -27.94
CA ARG A 840 -26.05 -19.69 -29.16
C ARG A 840 -25.44 -18.49 -29.88
N ARG A 841 -24.70 -18.74 -30.96
CA ARG A 841 -24.19 -17.68 -31.84
C ARG A 841 -25.39 -16.95 -32.44
N CYS A 842 -25.59 -15.69 -32.08
CA CYS A 842 -26.36 -14.76 -32.90
C CYS A 842 -25.60 -14.61 -34.22
N CYS A 843 -26.05 -15.29 -35.28
CA CYS A 843 -25.62 -14.98 -36.64
C CYS A 843 -26.38 -13.73 -37.09
N PRO A 844 -25.72 -12.60 -37.39
CA PRO A 844 -26.37 -11.55 -38.14
C PRO A 844 -26.50 -12.01 -39.59
N GLU A 845 -27.74 -12.14 -40.07
CA GLU A 845 -28.03 -12.22 -41.50
C GLU A 845 -27.47 -10.97 -42.19
N SER A 846 -26.71 -11.19 -43.27
CA SER A 846 -26.15 -10.15 -44.10
C SER A 846 -27.22 -9.28 -44.76
N PRO A 847 -26.95 -7.97 -44.90
CA PRO A 847 -27.31 -7.32 -46.15
C PRO A 847 -26.12 -6.57 -46.77
N SER A 848 -25.86 -6.93 -48.02
CA SER A 848 -25.42 -6.10 -49.15
C SER A 848 -24.27 -5.09 -48.98
N ARG A 849 -23.19 -5.39 -49.71
CA ARG A 849 -22.24 -4.49 -50.40
C ARG A 849 -22.60 -2.99 -50.38
N SER A 850 -21.74 -2.16 -49.80
CA SER A 850 -21.30 -0.91 -50.44
C SER A 850 -20.01 -0.31 -49.83
N ARG A 851 -19.06 -0.07 -50.73
CA ARG A 851 -17.95 0.92 -50.73
C ARG A 851 -16.91 0.89 -49.60
N CYS A 852 -15.79 0.21 -49.89
CA CYS A 852 -14.48 0.54 -49.35
C CYS A 852 -14.10 2.00 -49.68
N VAL A 853 -13.72 2.77 -48.66
CA VAL A 853 -12.81 3.91 -48.80
C VAL A 853 -11.51 3.51 -48.13
N ARG A 854 -10.49 3.24 -48.95
CA ARG A 854 -9.08 3.14 -48.51
C ARG A 854 -8.58 4.55 -48.25
N VAL A 855 -8.10 4.81 -47.04
CA VAL A 855 -7.18 5.93 -46.79
C VAL A 855 -5.76 5.34 -46.77
N THR A 856 -4.99 5.68 -47.79
CA THR A 856 -3.55 5.45 -47.89
C THR A 856 -2.79 6.45 -47.01
N PRO A 857 -1.74 6.05 -46.27
CA PRO A 857 -0.80 7.00 -45.70
C PRO A 857 0.19 7.45 -46.79
N THR A 858 0.31 8.75 -46.97
CA THR A 858 1.28 9.40 -47.85
C THR A 858 2.70 9.26 -47.30
N SER A 859 3.57 8.67 -48.11
CA SER A 859 5.03 8.75 -48.04
C SER A 859 5.55 10.14 -48.38
N SER A 860 6.64 10.58 -47.75
CA SER A 860 7.82 11.20 -48.40
C SER A 860 8.92 11.55 -47.36
N PRO A 861 10.21 11.62 -47.79
CA PRO A 861 11.34 11.05 -47.05
C PRO A 861 12.49 12.05 -46.74
N VAL A 862 13.66 11.49 -46.36
CA VAL A 862 15.04 12.05 -46.42
C VAL A 862 15.47 12.71 -45.09
N ASP A 863 16.56 12.35 -44.39
CA ASP A 863 17.90 11.92 -44.84
C ASP A 863 18.67 11.09 -43.79
N SER A 864 19.67 10.37 -44.28
CA SER A 864 20.56 9.41 -43.59
C SER A 864 21.75 10.04 -42.84
N ALA A 865 22.13 9.46 -41.70
CA ALA A 865 23.53 9.34 -41.27
C ALA A 865 23.68 8.15 -40.31
N GLY A 866 24.56 7.22 -40.66
CA GLY A 866 24.74 5.95 -39.96
C GLY A 866 25.69 6.01 -38.76
N SER A 867 25.51 5.09 -37.83
CA SER A 867 26.58 4.57 -36.99
C SER A 867 26.22 3.18 -36.50
N VAL A 868 27.05 2.22 -36.90
CA VAL A 868 27.05 0.81 -36.50
C VAL A 868 27.40 0.71 -35.01
N TRP A 869 26.58 0.03 -34.21
CA TRP A 869 26.92 -0.39 -32.83
C TRP A 869 26.88 -1.92 -32.73
N PRO A 870 27.89 -2.57 -32.10
CA PRO A 870 27.96 -4.02 -31.95
C PRO A 870 27.09 -4.51 -30.76
N PRO A 871 26.79 -5.82 -30.66
CA PRO A 871 25.88 -6.37 -29.64
C PRO A 871 26.50 -6.29 -28.23
N PRO A 872 25.70 -6.14 -27.16
CA PRO A 872 26.22 -6.12 -25.80
C PRO A 872 26.64 -7.52 -25.34
N ALA A 873 27.83 -7.55 -24.73
CA ALA A 873 28.48 -8.73 -24.20
C ALA A 873 27.77 -9.29 -22.95
N HIS A 874 27.83 -10.62 -22.82
CA HIS A 874 27.41 -11.40 -21.67
C HIS A 874 28.06 -10.93 -20.36
N TRP A 875 27.24 -10.71 -19.33
CA TRP A 875 27.70 -10.60 -17.93
C TRP A 875 27.94 -12.00 -17.33
N PRO A 876 29.09 -12.27 -16.68
CA PRO A 876 29.33 -13.51 -15.96
C PRO A 876 28.74 -13.43 -14.53
N GLY A 877 28.07 -14.51 -14.10
CA GLY A 877 27.45 -14.63 -12.78
C GLY A 877 28.45 -14.72 -11.61
N PRO A 878 28.01 -14.47 -10.37
CA PRO A 878 28.87 -14.41 -9.21
C PRO A 878 29.28 -15.82 -8.74
N ALA A 879 30.59 -15.97 -8.47
CA ALA A 879 31.17 -17.14 -7.84
C ALA A 879 30.81 -17.23 -6.35
N GLN A 880 30.51 -18.44 -5.88
CA GLN A 880 30.30 -18.77 -4.48
C GLN A 880 31.63 -18.73 -3.68
N PRO A 881 31.64 -18.25 -2.43
CA PRO A 881 32.79 -18.41 -1.54
C PRO A 881 32.66 -19.69 -0.69
N THR A 882 33.74 -20.47 -0.66
CA THR A 882 34.09 -21.42 0.41
C THR A 882 34.71 -20.70 1.60
#